data_AF-A0A1V9ZB72-F1
#
_entry.id   AF-A0A1V9ZB72-F1
#
_cell.length_a   1.000
_cell.length_b   1.000
_cell.length_c   1.000
_cell.angle_alpha   90.00
_cell.angle_beta   90.00
_cell.angle_gamma   90.00
#
_symmetry.space_group_name_H-M   'P 1'
#
loop_
_entity.id
_entity.type
_entity.pdbx_description
1 polymer ?
#
loop_
_entity_poly.entity_id
_entity_poly.type
_entity_poly.pdbx_seq_one_letter_code
_entity_poly.pdbx_strand_id
1 'polypeptide(L)'
;MIVLAAAAYLADFTSAAICKGPAPHSYQVAEQSNPAFGPAISELKKHPVATWYVDNGGDSIDALLSECSNDTPVIVVYGLPGKDCAAGFSGGGKNTNAEQYKAWVQSLATRVGNKKVIYILEPDAIGLLSNNDCAEKNGYMPNLQVARQILSTNTNAQIYADVAGWADQGKAISVLNSLGKVSGIAINTSNYKSTGDMDALCLKYSKATGGLHCIIDTSRNHNGSPQNEWCNSRSAGIGAPPTDKTDNDLVDYYLWLKVPGESDGQCYGQSADSMVGPAAGQFFADQFKLLWDNGYFVAHGSPKIGQTAHAHYSAHAFAVVKRALSFFIRAFPPAVPCAINIISDIRADDIRANIISNIRADIQTDEKADEEADVPPNHQTIRLEHFSCGGKNYSGSNQCITGCKCEFINEYYSQCRPVAASATEVAPFGRCGGIGYGGVTECTAGHICTVMNKHYSQCPLFFAVVATFATQAYAHGHLVDPKPTFVNPYGDPTVFCATLDGPTVLPGSSYNQGPDYNTEQFTTHFKASAYKTLRDFLGAYPTGGECGITSGDGPSQTLPRTVKWANGQEGFISSHQGPCELWCDDTRVFQNDNCAANMPNGYMPIDTSKCTGAKRLTMLWLALHSPQWQVYKNCINISGSAPSPTSPSPNPGPTTSPSPYTPAPSTSSSRPSPVPSSGSPTVYPSPAPSSGSPTVYPSPAPSSGSPTMYPSPAPSPVPSTTPSPTGPIAGWKQCGGAGYPASLPCVSGFQCLSLSKTYYQCVPNANGKGQLGRFAQCGGVYYTGSTTCAEGDECVVRNPWFSQCLLKAR
;
A
#
# COMPACT_ATOMS: atom_id res chain seq x y z
N MET A 1 -24.06 -41.41 31.04
CA MET A 1 -24.08 -39.98 30.71
C MET A 1 -22.67 -39.40 30.80
N ILE A 2 -21.72 -39.81 29.95
CA ILE A 2 -20.33 -39.30 29.96
C ILE A 2 -19.80 -39.19 28.51
N VAL A 3 -20.43 -38.32 27.71
CA VAL A 3 -20.00 -38.00 26.33
C VAL A 3 -20.29 -36.53 25.99
N LEU A 4 -21.42 -35.99 26.47
CA LEU A 4 -21.92 -34.64 26.15
C LEU A 4 -21.21 -33.46 26.89
N ALA A 5 -20.11 -33.71 27.59
CA ALA A 5 -19.39 -32.67 28.36
C ALA A 5 -18.06 -32.21 27.73
N ALA A 6 -17.54 -32.92 26.72
CA ALA A 6 -16.22 -32.63 26.12
C ALA A 6 -16.24 -31.52 25.05
N ALA A 7 -17.40 -31.19 24.48
CA ALA A 7 -17.54 -30.26 23.37
C ALA A 7 -17.50 -28.76 23.76
N ALA A 8 -17.13 -28.42 25.00
CA ALA A 8 -17.19 -27.06 25.54
C ALA A 8 -15.81 -26.48 25.95
N TYR A 9 -14.71 -27.23 25.77
CA TYR A 9 -13.37 -26.84 26.23
C TYR A 9 -12.25 -27.00 25.18
N LEU A 10 -12.59 -26.71 23.91
CA LEU A 10 -11.63 -26.30 22.89
C LEU A 10 -12.15 -25.03 22.19
N ALA A 11 -12.24 -23.95 22.96
CA ALA A 11 -12.19 -22.62 22.38
C ALA A 11 -10.72 -22.34 22.04
N ASP A 12 -10.41 -22.16 20.75
CA ASP A 12 -9.06 -21.84 20.32
C ASP A 12 -8.58 -20.55 20.99
N PHE A 13 -7.51 -20.64 21.77
CA PHE A 13 -6.74 -19.48 22.21
C PHE A 13 -5.80 -19.02 21.09
N THR A 14 -6.37 -18.73 19.91
CA THR A 14 -5.68 -17.88 18.95
C THR A 14 -5.49 -16.49 19.57
N SER A 15 -4.26 -15.98 19.53
CA SER A 15 -4.05 -14.55 19.73
C SER A 15 -4.87 -13.81 18.66
N ALA A 16 -5.65 -12.81 19.08
CA ALA A 16 -6.34 -11.95 18.13
C ALA A 16 -5.27 -11.16 17.37
N ALA A 17 -5.21 -11.30 16.05
CA ALA A 17 -4.11 -10.79 15.25
C ALA A 17 -3.98 -9.27 15.39
N ILE A 18 -2.80 -8.73 15.07
CA ILE A 18 -2.61 -7.28 14.93
C ILE A 18 -3.53 -6.85 13.79
N CYS A 19 -4.55 -6.03 14.08
CA CYS A 19 -5.50 -5.64 13.06
C CYS A 19 -4.82 -4.75 12.01
N LYS A 20 -5.07 -5.08 10.73
CA LYS A 20 -4.62 -4.26 9.60
C LYS A 20 -5.16 -2.83 9.65
N GLY A 21 -6.46 -2.70 9.86
CA GLY A 21 -7.19 -1.42 9.81
C GLY A 21 -7.24 -0.77 8.41
N PRO A 22 -7.87 0.41 8.33
CA PRO A 22 -7.94 1.19 7.09
C PRO A 22 -6.53 1.63 6.66
N ALA A 23 -6.27 1.57 5.35
CA ALA A 23 -5.00 2.05 4.80
C ALA A 23 -4.84 3.57 5.04
N PRO A 24 -3.64 4.05 5.46
CA PRO A 24 -3.38 5.48 5.67
C PRO A 24 -3.78 6.34 4.47
N HIS A 25 -4.46 7.47 4.71
CA HIS A 25 -4.93 8.36 3.64
C HIS A 25 -3.78 8.90 2.76
N SER A 26 -2.61 9.11 3.36
CA SER A 26 -1.36 9.46 2.67
C SER A 26 -0.98 8.47 1.56
N TYR A 27 -1.36 7.19 1.66
CA TYR A 27 -1.12 6.18 0.62
C TYR A 27 -2.02 6.36 -0.61
N GLN A 28 -3.23 6.88 -0.42
CA GLN A 28 -4.12 7.22 -1.53
C GLN A 28 -3.56 8.43 -2.29
N VAL A 29 -3.02 9.42 -1.57
CA VAL A 29 -2.31 10.58 -2.14
C VAL A 29 -1.02 10.15 -2.86
N ALA A 30 -0.30 9.17 -2.34
CA ALA A 30 0.90 8.61 -2.97
C ALA A 30 0.62 8.02 -4.36
N GLU A 31 -0.39 7.15 -4.47
CA GLU A 31 -0.76 6.50 -5.74
C GLU A 31 -1.29 7.49 -6.77
N GLN A 32 -2.07 8.48 -6.32
CA GLN A 32 -2.59 9.56 -7.18
C GLN A 32 -1.50 10.51 -7.68
N SER A 33 -0.46 10.76 -6.88
CA SER A 33 0.63 11.70 -7.23
C SER A 33 1.75 11.07 -8.05
N ASN A 34 1.99 9.76 -7.94
CA ASN A 34 2.97 9.06 -8.77
C ASN A 34 2.62 7.55 -8.91
N PRO A 35 2.16 7.10 -10.10
CA PRO A 35 1.88 5.69 -10.36
C PRO A 35 3.06 4.73 -10.14
N ALA A 36 4.31 5.20 -10.19
CA ALA A 36 5.49 4.37 -9.89
C ALA A 36 5.59 3.96 -8.41
N PHE A 37 4.82 4.60 -7.51
CA PHE A 37 4.66 4.16 -6.12
C PHE A 37 3.64 3.04 -5.97
N GLY A 38 2.78 2.80 -6.96
CA GLY A 38 1.67 1.82 -6.88
C GLY A 38 2.07 0.43 -6.37
N PRO A 39 3.12 -0.22 -6.92
CA PRO A 39 3.56 -1.53 -6.45
C PRO A 39 4.08 -1.51 -5.00
N ALA A 40 4.79 -0.45 -4.61
CA ALA A 40 5.32 -0.29 -3.26
C ALA A 40 4.19 -0.06 -2.24
N ILE A 41 3.28 0.88 -2.53
CA ILE A 41 2.12 1.16 -1.69
C ILE A 41 1.19 -0.07 -1.60
N SER A 42 1.02 -0.83 -2.69
CA SER A 42 0.24 -2.08 -2.69
C SER A 42 0.86 -3.18 -1.84
N GLU A 43 2.18 -3.20 -1.65
CA GLU A 43 2.85 -4.07 -0.69
C GLU A 43 2.62 -3.58 0.75
N LEU A 44 2.88 -2.30 1.03
CA LEU A 44 2.69 -1.72 2.37
C LEU A 44 1.24 -1.86 2.88
N LYS A 45 0.25 -1.74 1.99
CA LYS A 45 -1.18 -1.97 2.25
C LYS A 45 -1.55 -3.41 2.65
N LYS A 46 -0.62 -4.37 2.65
CA LYS A 46 -0.84 -5.73 3.18
C LYS A 46 -0.62 -5.81 4.69
N HIS A 47 0.17 -4.89 5.24
CA HIS A 47 0.67 -4.91 6.62
C HIS A 47 -0.12 -3.92 7.50
N PRO A 48 -0.24 -4.17 8.82
CA PRO A 48 -0.94 -3.25 9.71
C PRO A 48 -0.13 -1.96 9.93
N VAL A 49 -0.83 -0.83 10.09
CA VAL A 49 -0.24 0.45 10.47
C VAL A 49 -1.05 1.04 11.61
N ALA A 50 -0.38 1.53 12.66
CA ALA A 50 -1.09 2.09 13.81
C ALA A 50 -1.90 3.33 13.41
N THR A 51 -3.16 3.40 13.84
CA THR A 51 -4.03 4.55 13.54
C THR A 51 -3.73 5.68 14.51
N TRP A 52 -3.34 6.84 13.98
CA TRP A 52 -3.06 8.03 14.79
C TRP A 52 -4.37 8.74 15.15
N TYR A 53 -4.74 8.67 16.43
CA TYR A 53 -5.77 9.53 16.99
C TYR A 53 -5.15 10.88 17.32
N VAL A 54 -5.47 11.88 16.49
CA VAL A 54 -4.94 13.25 16.59
C VAL A 54 -6.05 14.27 16.75
N ASP A 55 -5.77 15.33 17.50
CA ASP A 55 -6.72 16.41 17.75
C ASP A 55 -6.76 17.43 16.59
N ASN A 56 -5.67 17.56 15.83
CA ASN A 56 -5.51 18.49 14.71
C ASN A 56 -5.99 17.95 13.34
N GLY A 57 -6.17 16.64 13.19
CA GLY A 57 -6.45 15.98 11.91
C GLY A 57 -7.89 15.52 11.71
N GLY A 58 -8.05 14.52 10.84
CA GLY A 58 -9.28 13.72 10.71
C GLY A 58 -9.33 12.59 11.74
N ASP A 59 -10.51 12.01 11.92
CA ASP A 59 -10.76 10.91 12.86
C ASP A 59 -11.11 9.64 12.06
N SER A 60 -10.40 8.55 12.30
CA SER A 60 -10.60 7.25 11.63
C SER A 60 -10.92 6.11 12.61
N ILE A 61 -11.19 6.43 13.89
CA ILE A 61 -11.40 5.43 14.94
C ILE A 61 -12.64 4.58 14.68
N ASP A 62 -13.74 5.17 14.21
CA ASP A 62 -14.97 4.41 13.93
C ASP A 62 -14.82 3.49 12.70
N ALA A 63 -14.01 3.89 11.71
CA ALA A 63 -13.66 3.02 10.58
C ALA A 63 -12.75 1.86 11.02
N LEU A 64 -11.70 2.16 11.81
CA LEU A 64 -10.82 1.17 12.42
C LEU A 64 -11.61 0.14 13.26
N LEU A 65 -12.52 0.59 14.12
CA LEU A 65 -13.31 -0.30 14.96
C LEU A 65 -14.31 -1.16 14.16
N SER A 66 -14.81 -0.65 13.04
CA SER A 66 -15.66 -1.39 12.09
C SER A 66 -14.89 -2.50 11.36
N GLU A 67 -13.69 -2.18 10.83
CA GLU A 67 -12.85 -3.16 10.13
C GLU A 67 -12.26 -4.20 11.10
N CYS A 68 -11.77 -3.77 12.27
CA CYS A 68 -11.10 -4.61 13.25
C CYS A 68 -12.04 -5.45 14.13
N SER A 69 -13.16 -5.96 13.62
CA SER A 69 -14.21 -6.63 14.42
C SER A 69 -13.68 -7.61 15.48
N ASN A 70 -12.88 -8.61 15.07
CA ASN A 70 -12.29 -9.62 15.96
C ASN A 70 -10.82 -9.35 16.35
N ASP A 71 -10.07 -8.65 15.49
CA ASP A 71 -8.63 -8.42 15.64
C ASP A 71 -8.30 -7.26 16.61
N THR A 72 -7.02 -7.12 16.96
CA THR A 72 -6.53 -6.12 17.94
C THR A 72 -6.10 -4.83 17.23
N PRO A 73 -6.90 -3.74 17.24
CA PRO A 73 -6.48 -2.44 16.72
C PRO A 73 -5.32 -1.84 17.53
N VAL A 74 -4.40 -1.19 16.82
CA VAL A 74 -3.32 -0.37 17.41
C VAL A 74 -3.66 1.11 17.18
N ILE A 75 -3.72 1.88 18.26
CA ILE A 75 -4.09 3.30 18.25
C ILE A 75 -2.97 4.11 18.90
N VAL A 76 -2.38 5.05 18.15
CA VAL A 76 -1.47 6.06 18.71
C VAL A 76 -2.30 7.23 19.21
N VAL A 77 -2.26 7.51 20.51
CA VAL A 77 -2.93 8.65 21.12
C VAL A 77 -1.97 9.84 21.09
N TYR A 78 -2.25 10.87 20.29
CA TYR A 78 -1.34 12.02 20.11
C TYR A 78 -2.11 13.35 20.01
N GLY A 79 -2.55 13.86 21.15
CA GLY A 79 -3.37 15.06 21.28
C GLY A 79 -3.08 15.91 22.52
N LEU A 80 -1.94 15.73 23.20
CA LEU A 80 -1.54 16.57 24.34
C LEU A 80 -1.61 18.08 24.03
N PRO A 81 -2.09 18.92 24.98
CA PRO A 81 -2.00 20.37 24.86
C PRO A 81 -0.53 20.80 24.77
N GLY A 82 -0.18 21.55 23.73
CA GLY A 82 1.22 21.92 23.48
C GLY A 82 2.14 20.73 23.23
N LYS A 83 1.65 19.65 22.61
CA LYS A 83 2.48 18.52 22.10
C LYS A 83 3.62 19.01 21.20
N ASP A 84 4.70 18.25 21.08
CA ASP A 84 5.94 18.64 20.37
C ASP A 84 6.40 20.08 20.74
N CYS A 85 6.56 20.32 22.04
CA CYS A 85 7.00 21.62 22.54
C CYS A 85 8.49 21.95 22.30
N ALA A 86 9.23 21.05 21.63
CA ALA A 86 10.68 21.15 21.46
C ALA A 86 11.14 21.30 20.00
N ALA A 87 10.55 20.57 19.05
CA ALA A 87 10.86 20.72 17.63
C ALA A 87 9.80 21.56 16.89
N GLY A 88 8.54 21.51 17.33
CA GLY A 88 7.46 22.40 16.89
C GLY A 88 6.91 22.13 15.48
N PHE A 89 7.28 21.01 14.83
CA PHE A 89 6.75 20.63 13.51
C PHE A 89 5.36 19.97 13.59
N SER A 90 5.05 19.34 14.72
CA SER A 90 3.81 18.57 14.96
C SER A 90 2.92 19.15 16.07
N GLY A 91 3.31 20.28 16.67
CA GLY A 91 2.68 20.85 17.86
C GLY A 91 1.35 21.61 17.67
N GLY A 92 0.83 21.67 16.45
CA GLY A 92 -0.53 22.19 16.21
C GLY A 92 -1.60 21.27 16.81
N GLY A 93 -2.65 21.83 17.41
CA GLY A 93 -3.72 21.11 18.11
C GLY A 93 -5.04 21.87 18.18
N LYS A 94 -6.12 21.15 18.52
CA LYS A 94 -7.40 21.69 18.99
C LYS A 94 -7.51 21.64 20.53
N ASN A 95 -6.77 20.75 21.18
CA ASN A 95 -6.68 20.65 22.63
C ASN A 95 -5.73 21.73 23.15
N THR A 96 -6.30 22.76 23.80
CA THR A 96 -5.55 23.91 24.32
C THR A 96 -5.40 23.90 25.85
N ASN A 97 -6.02 22.93 26.53
CA ASN A 97 -6.01 22.75 27.98
C ASN A 97 -6.31 21.30 28.38
N ALA A 98 -6.11 20.99 29.67
CA ALA A 98 -6.29 19.64 30.22
C ALA A 98 -7.74 19.16 30.16
N GLU A 99 -8.72 20.06 30.29
CA GLU A 99 -10.16 19.75 30.25
C GLU A 99 -10.58 19.27 28.85
N GLN A 100 -10.11 19.95 27.79
CA GLN A 100 -10.33 19.55 26.40
C GLN A 100 -9.66 18.21 26.08
N TYR A 101 -8.38 18.05 26.44
CA TYR A 101 -7.66 16.79 26.26
C TYR A 101 -8.33 15.62 26.99
N LYS A 102 -8.74 15.83 28.25
CA LYS A 102 -9.50 14.85 29.03
C LYS A 102 -10.80 14.42 28.34
N ALA A 103 -11.58 15.38 27.84
CA ALA A 103 -12.83 15.10 27.13
C ALA A 103 -12.59 14.35 25.80
N TRP A 104 -11.50 14.69 25.10
CA TRP A 104 -11.08 14.06 23.85
C TRP A 104 -10.62 12.59 24.07
N VAL A 105 -9.79 12.31 25.09
CA VAL A 105 -9.44 10.91 25.46
C VAL A 105 -10.65 10.14 25.98
N GLN A 106 -11.58 10.79 26.70
CA GLN A 106 -12.84 10.15 27.13
C GLN A 106 -13.70 9.75 25.93
N SER A 107 -13.71 10.53 24.84
CA SER A 107 -14.40 10.16 23.58
C SER A 107 -13.80 8.90 22.94
N LEU A 108 -12.47 8.80 22.88
CA LEU A 108 -11.78 7.60 22.41
C LEU A 108 -12.15 6.36 23.25
N ALA A 109 -12.00 6.43 24.58
CA ALA A 109 -12.31 5.30 25.46
C ALA A 109 -13.79 4.88 25.37
N THR A 110 -14.72 5.84 25.22
CA THR A 110 -16.15 5.56 25.06
C THR A 110 -16.47 4.82 23.76
N ARG A 111 -15.80 5.16 22.65
CA ARG A 111 -15.99 4.50 21.35
C ARG A 111 -15.38 3.11 21.28
N VAL A 112 -14.18 2.92 21.82
CA VAL A 112 -13.51 1.60 21.86
C VAL A 112 -14.19 0.66 22.86
N GLY A 113 -14.80 1.20 23.94
CA GLY A 113 -15.53 0.42 24.93
C GLY A 113 -14.66 -0.65 25.58
N ASN A 114 -15.18 -1.88 25.70
CA ASN A 114 -14.48 -3.02 26.30
C ASN A 114 -13.70 -3.87 25.28
N LYS A 115 -13.43 -3.38 24.07
CA LYS A 115 -12.77 -4.16 23.01
C LYS A 115 -11.28 -4.38 23.33
N LYS A 116 -10.69 -5.50 22.92
CA LYS A 116 -9.21 -5.65 22.88
C LYS A 116 -8.62 -4.53 22.01
N VAL A 117 -7.57 -3.88 22.51
CA VAL A 117 -6.93 -2.72 21.87
C VAL A 117 -5.51 -2.53 22.42
N ILE A 118 -4.58 -2.09 21.57
CA ILE A 118 -3.25 -1.62 21.96
C ILE A 118 -3.23 -0.09 21.82
N TYR A 119 -2.99 0.62 22.92
CA TYR A 119 -2.75 2.06 22.91
C TYR A 119 -1.25 2.35 23.02
N ILE A 120 -0.73 3.16 22.09
CA ILE A 120 0.55 3.86 22.26
C ILE A 120 0.22 5.25 22.83
N LEU A 121 0.66 5.52 24.05
CA LEU A 121 0.30 6.74 24.78
C LEU A 121 1.32 7.86 24.54
N GLU A 122 0.90 8.87 23.78
CA GLU A 122 1.55 10.18 23.57
C GLU A 122 3.06 10.11 23.26
N PRO A 123 3.43 9.81 22.00
CA PRO A 123 4.82 9.82 21.51
C PRO A 123 5.63 11.04 21.94
N ASP A 124 6.90 10.81 22.25
CA ASP A 124 7.88 11.78 22.78
C ASP A 124 7.53 12.39 24.15
N ALA A 125 6.34 12.21 24.73
CA ALA A 125 5.93 12.94 25.94
C ALA A 125 6.76 12.59 27.18
N ILE A 126 7.06 11.31 27.43
CA ILE A 126 7.99 10.90 28.51
C ILE A 126 9.44 11.25 28.15
N GLY A 127 9.79 11.20 26.86
CA GLY A 127 11.11 11.63 26.38
C GLY A 127 11.38 13.10 26.74
N LEU A 128 10.44 13.98 26.46
CA LEU A 128 10.51 15.40 26.80
C LEU A 128 10.45 15.62 28.31
N LEU A 129 9.58 14.92 29.06
CA LEU A 129 9.61 14.96 30.54
C LEU A 129 10.94 14.46 31.13
N SER A 130 11.74 13.68 30.40
CA SER A 130 13.05 13.23 30.86
C SER A 130 14.12 14.32 30.76
N ASN A 131 14.06 15.26 29.81
CA ASN A 131 15.19 16.14 29.53
C ASN A 131 14.86 17.56 29.03
N ASN A 132 13.58 17.96 29.00
CA ASN A 132 13.16 19.28 28.52
C ASN A 132 11.97 19.83 29.31
N ASP A 133 12.21 20.92 30.05
CA ASP A 133 11.21 21.66 30.84
C ASP A 133 9.91 22.01 30.09
N CYS A 134 9.92 22.05 28.74
CA CYS A 134 8.74 22.41 27.97
C CYS A 134 7.57 21.43 28.24
N ALA A 135 7.86 20.16 28.54
CA ALA A 135 6.84 19.17 28.88
C ALA A 135 6.20 19.41 30.26
N GLU A 136 6.99 19.86 31.24
CA GLU A 136 6.46 20.27 32.55
C GLU A 136 5.61 21.54 32.42
N LYS A 137 6.09 22.52 31.66
CA LYS A 137 5.41 23.81 31.42
C LYS A 137 4.06 23.65 30.68
N ASN A 138 3.93 22.63 29.82
CA ASN A 138 2.67 22.26 29.16
C ASN A 138 1.86 21.20 29.94
N GLY A 139 2.30 20.80 31.14
CA GLY A 139 1.56 19.88 32.00
C GLY A 139 1.40 18.47 31.44
N TYR A 140 2.43 17.93 30.76
CA TYR A 140 2.34 16.59 30.16
C TYR A 140 2.08 15.50 31.22
N MET A 141 2.81 15.48 32.34
CA MET A 141 2.66 14.46 33.39
C MET A 141 1.21 14.28 33.90
N PRO A 142 0.51 15.31 34.41
CA PRO A 142 -0.87 15.15 34.88
C PRO A 142 -1.84 14.76 33.76
N ASN A 143 -1.61 15.22 32.53
CA ASN A 143 -2.40 14.80 31.36
C ASN A 143 -2.17 13.33 31.01
N LEU A 144 -0.92 12.84 31.02
CA LEU A 144 -0.59 11.42 30.83
C LEU A 144 -1.27 10.55 31.89
N GLN A 145 -1.23 10.96 33.17
CA GLN A 145 -1.92 10.27 34.26
C GLN A 145 -3.44 10.20 34.05
N VAL A 146 -4.07 11.31 33.63
CA VAL A 146 -5.51 11.35 33.30
C VAL A 146 -5.84 10.44 32.11
N ALA A 147 -5.04 10.47 31.04
CA ALA A 147 -5.25 9.62 29.87
C ALA A 147 -5.07 8.14 30.19
N ARG A 148 -3.97 7.77 30.87
CA ARG A 148 -3.72 6.42 31.38
C ARG A 148 -4.87 5.91 32.25
N GLN A 149 -5.41 6.76 33.12
CA GLN A 149 -6.55 6.40 33.96
C GLN A 149 -7.82 6.13 33.14
N ILE A 150 -8.16 7.02 32.20
CA ILE A 150 -9.35 6.89 31.33
C ILE A 150 -9.25 5.65 30.44
N LEU A 151 -8.13 5.46 29.73
CA LEU A 151 -7.93 4.31 28.85
C LEU A 151 -7.95 2.99 29.61
N SER A 152 -7.44 2.96 30.86
CA SER A 152 -7.45 1.78 31.72
C SER A 152 -8.83 1.37 32.28
N THR A 153 -9.89 2.14 31.98
CA THR A 153 -11.27 1.70 32.31
C THR A 153 -11.71 0.51 31.47
N ASN A 154 -11.15 0.35 30.27
CA ASN A 154 -11.24 -0.87 29.48
C ASN A 154 -10.23 -1.90 30.01
N THR A 155 -10.70 -2.95 30.68
CA THR A 155 -9.84 -4.01 31.23
C THR A 155 -9.20 -4.92 30.16
N ASN A 156 -9.62 -4.81 28.89
CA ASN A 156 -9.02 -5.50 27.75
C ASN A 156 -8.03 -4.61 26.96
N ALA A 157 -7.77 -3.37 27.40
CA ALA A 157 -6.79 -2.49 26.79
C ALA A 157 -5.37 -2.80 27.29
N GLN A 158 -4.43 -2.93 26.35
CA GLN A 158 -3.00 -2.81 26.64
C GLN A 158 -2.58 -1.36 26.42
N ILE A 159 -1.80 -0.80 27.34
CA ILE A 159 -1.29 0.58 27.27
C ILE A 159 0.23 0.53 27.30
N TYR A 160 0.87 0.96 26.21
CA TYR A 160 2.31 1.12 26.12
C TYR A 160 2.63 2.61 26.15
N ALA A 161 3.34 3.05 27.19
CA ALA A 161 3.76 4.45 27.28
C ALA A 161 4.96 4.69 26.38
N ASP A 162 4.89 5.66 25.47
CA ASP A 162 6.07 6.00 24.67
C ASP A 162 7.12 6.68 25.54
N VAL A 163 8.35 6.17 25.52
CA VAL A 163 9.47 6.68 26.33
C VAL A 163 10.53 7.41 25.52
N ALA A 164 10.33 7.52 24.20
CA ALA A 164 11.32 7.91 23.19
C ALA A 164 12.63 7.10 23.18
N GLY A 165 13.13 6.77 21.98
CA GLY A 165 14.43 6.10 21.79
C GLY A 165 15.65 6.96 22.15
N TRP A 166 15.45 8.22 22.55
CA TRP A 166 16.49 9.25 22.77
C TRP A 166 16.52 9.82 24.20
N ALA A 167 15.63 9.38 25.11
CA ALA A 167 15.42 9.96 26.44
C ALA A 167 16.58 9.77 27.44
N ASP A 168 16.61 10.62 28.47
CA ASP A 168 17.34 10.36 29.72
C ASP A 168 16.68 9.17 30.41
N GLN A 169 17.27 7.97 30.28
CA GLN A 169 16.68 6.73 30.78
C GLN A 169 16.37 6.77 32.28
N GLY A 170 17.23 7.39 33.11
CA GLY A 170 17.01 7.43 34.56
C GLY A 170 15.80 8.28 34.95
N LYS A 171 15.63 9.42 34.28
CA LYS A 171 14.45 10.28 34.49
C LYS A 171 13.21 9.72 33.80
N ALA A 172 13.32 9.12 32.62
CA ALA A 172 12.20 8.43 31.96
C ALA A 172 11.65 7.27 32.81
N ILE A 173 12.52 6.48 33.46
CA ILE A 173 12.11 5.47 34.46
C ILE A 173 11.38 6.13 35.65
N SER A 174 11.87 7.27 36.13
CA SER A 174 11.21 8.02 37.21
C SER A 174 9.83 8.57 36.81
N VAL A 175 9.69 8.99 35.54
CA VAL A 175 8.42 9.43 34.93
C VAL A 175 7.45 8.25 34.77
N LEU A 176 7.90 7.09 34.26
CA LEU A 176 7.10 5.86 34.18
C LEU A 176 6.57 5.44 35.56
N ASN A 177 7.44 5.40 36.56
CA ASN A 177 7.07 5.06 37.93
C ASN A 177 6.03 6.03 38.52
N SER A 178 6.05 7.30 38.09
CA SER A 178 5.08 8.33 38.47
C SER A 178 3.78 8.29 37.66
N LEU A 179 3.80 7.74 36.44
CA LEU A 179 2.62 7.48 35.61
C LEU A 179 1.80 6.28 36.12
N GLY A 180 2.46 5.33 36.78
CA GLY A 180 1.85 4.15 37.37
C GLY A 180 1.66 2.99 36.38
N LYS A 181 0.80 2.02 36.72
CA LYS A 181 0.73 0.74 36.00
C LYS A 181 0.28 0.91 34.55
N VAL A 182 1.20 0.60 33.63
CA VAL A 182 1.00 0.40 32.19
C VAL A 182 1.22 -1.08 31.84
N SER A 183 1.01 -1.48 30.59
CA SER A 183 1.32 -2.83 30.09
C SER A 183 2.80 -2.97 29.71
N GLY A 184 3.38 -1.91 29.15
CA GLY A 184 4.76 -1.87 28.71
C GLY A 184 5.18 -0.47 28.27
N ILE A 185 6.23 -0.39 27.45
CA ILE A 185 6.72 0.84 26.84
C ILE A 185 6.71 0.76 25.31
N ALA A 186 6.58 1.90 24.63
CA ALA A 186 6.87 2.02 23.21
C ALA A 186 8.22 2.73 23.01
N ILE A 187 9.03 2.24 22.08
CA ILE A 187 10.33 2.80 21.70
C ILE A 187 10.48 2.84 20.18
N ASN A 188 11.41 3.69 19.73
CA ASN A 188 11.72 3.98 18.33
C ASN A 188 10.60 4.67 17.51
N THR A 189 9.46 5.02 18.12
CA THR A 189 8.32 5.67 17.45
C THR A 189 8.76 6.85 16.59
N SER A 190 8.41 6.81 15.30
CA SER A 190 8.84 7.80 14.29
C SER A 190 10.35 7.96 14.08
N ASN A 191 11.18 7.12 14.69
CA ASN A 191 12.63 7.19 14.60
C ASN A 191 13.20 6.08 13.69
N TYR A 192 14.52 5.88 13.73
CA TYR A 192 15.24 5.06 12.75
C TYR A 192 16.25 4.08 13.38
N LYS A 193 16.30 3.93 14.72
CA LYS A 193 17.33 3.11 15.40
C LYS A 193 17.13 1.63 15.11
N SER A 194 18.24 0.89 14.99
CA SER A 194 18.19 -0.53 14.63
C SER A 194 17.43 -1.33 15.69
N THR A 195 16.78 -2.43 15.27
CA THR A 195 16.04 -3.29 16.20
C THR A 195 16.93 -3.76 17.36
N GLY A 196 18.18 -4.16 17.09
CA GLY A 196 19.14 -4.57 18.12
C GLY A 196 19.52 -3.48 19.13
N ASP A 197 19.57 -2.20 18.73
CA ASP A 197 19.74 -1.08 19.67
C ASP A 197 18.51 -0.94 20.58
N MET A 198 17.33 -1.22 20.04
CA MET A 198 16.03 -1.12 20.73
C MET A 198 15.74 -2.34 21.61
N ASP A 199 16.17 -3.55 21.25
CA ASP A 199 16.22 -4.72 22.12
C ASP A 199 17.10 -4.45 23.35
N ALA A 200 18.29 -3.90 23.11
CA ALA A 200 19.23 -3.52 24.17
C ALA A 200 18.73 -2.36 25.04
N LEU A 201 17.85 -1.49 24.52
CA LEU A 201 17.17 -0.44 25.29
C LEU A 201 16.00 -1.02 26.09
N CYS A 202 15.19 -1.90 25.49
CA CYS A 202 14.09 -2.60 26.13
C CYS A 202 14.56 -3.37 27.36
N LEU A 203 15.64 -4.15 27.23
CA LEU A 203 16.25 -4.92 28.32
C LEU A 203 16.66 -4.04 29.52
N LYS A 204 17.03 -2.77 29.30
CA LYS A 204 17.36 -1.82 30.38
C LYS A 204 16.11 -1.33 31.10
N TYR A 205 15.11 -0.86 30.36
CA TYR A 205 13.84 -0.43 30.94
C TYR A 205 13.14 -1.56 31.68
N SER A 206 13.05 -2.74 31.07
CA SER A 206 12.44 -3.94 31.68
C SER A 206 13.08 -4.27 33.04
N LYS A 207 14.41 -4.34 33.10
CA LYS A 207 15.16 -4.56 34.37
C LYS A 207 14.92 -3.47 35.42
N ALA A 208 14.79 -2.21 35.01
CA ALA A 208 14.62 -1.09 35.93
C ALA A 208 13.17 -0.84 36.38
N THR A 209 12.18 -1.43 35.69
CA THR A 209 10.74 -1.24 35.95
C THR A 209 10.05 -2.49 36.51
N GLY A 210 10.81 -3.56 36.80
CA GLY A 210 10.30 -4.80 37.36
C GLY A 210 9.69 -5.77 36.34
N GLY A 211 10.10 -5.68 35.08
CA GLY A 211 9.67 -6.59 34.01
C GLY A 211 8.63 -6.03 33.05
N LEU A 212 8.62 -4.72 32.76
CA LEU A 212 7.82 -4.21 31.63
C LEU A 212 8.35 -4.77 30.30
N HIS A 213 7.42 -5.09 29.41
CA HIS A 213 7.70 -5.47 28.02
C HIS A 213 7.67 -4.24 27.09
N CYS A 214 8.06 -4.42 25.83
CA CYS A 214 8.22 -3.33 24.87
C CYS A 214 7.48 -3.57 23.55
N ILE A 215 7.11 -2.46 22.91
CA ILE A 215 6.82 -2.36 21.48
C ILE A 215 7.95 -1.57 20.81
N ILE A 216 8.42 -2.04 19.66
CA ILE A 216 9.44 -1.35 18.85
C ILE A 216 8.82 -0.92 17.53
N ASP A 217 8.91 0.38 17.21
CA ASP A 217 8.55 0.87 15.87
C ASP A 217 9.62 0.45 14.85
N THR A 218 9.23 -0.41 13.90
CA THR A 218 10.05 -0.88 12.78
C THR A 218 9.69 -0.21 11.45
N SER A 219 8.83 0.82 11.45
CA SER A 219 8.34 1.48 10.22
C SER A 219 9.44 1.94 9.25
N ARG A 220 10.58 2.45 9.76
CA ARG A 220 11.63 3.09 8.94
C ARG A 220 13.07 2.71 9.33
N ASN A 221 13.27 1.63 10.09
CA ASN A 221 14.54 1.38 10.77
C ASN A 221 15.54 0.43 10.06
N HIS A 222 15.32 0.04 8.80
CA HIS A 222 16.14 -1.01 8.15
C HIS A 222 17.63 -0.67 8.04
N ASN A 223 17.94 0.57 7.69
CA ASN A 223 19.31 1.02 7.36
C ASN A 223 19.89 2.01 8.41
N GLY A 224 19.18 2.21 9.54
CA GLY A 224 19.54 3.23 10.54
C GLY A 224 19.33 4.67 10.07
N SER A 225 19.81 5.63 10.86
CA SER A 225 20.08 7.01 10.42
C SER A 225 21.46 7.48 10.93
N PRO A 226 22.29 8.13 10.09
CA PRO A 226 23.55 8.73 10.53
C PRO A 226 23.34 9.77 11.63
N GLN A 227 24.26 9.82 12.60
CA GLN A 227 24.33 10.84 13.65
C GLN A 227 23.09 10.94 14.56
N ASN A 228 22.13 10.01 14.49
CA ASN A 228 20.79 10.08 15.07
C ASN A 228 19.89 11.15 14.44
N GLU A 229 20.03 11.42 13.14
CA GLU A 229 19.02 12.20 12.40
C GLU A 229 17.63 11.55 12.56
N TRP A 230 16.63 12.37 12.85
CA TRP A 230 15.26 11.98 13.16
C TRP A 230 14.24 12.68 12.23
N CYS A 231 14.64 13.76 11.56
CA CYS A 231 13.77 14.58 10.73
C CYS A 231 14.01 14.26 9.24
N ASN A 232 13.12 13.46 8.64
CA ASN A 232 13.17 13.06 7.22
C ASN A 232 14.55 12.50 6.79
N SER A 233 15.09 11.50 7.48
CA SER A 233 16.39 10.89 7.13
C SER A 233 16.38 10.36 5.68
N ARG A 234 17.43 10.71 4.93
CA ARG A 234 17.69 10.26 3.55
C ARG A 234 18.31 8.87 3.50
N SER A 235 19.08 8.50 4.53
CA SER A 235 19.75 7.21 4.63
C SER A 235 18.83 6.07 5.10
N ALA A 236 17.73 6.40 5.78
CA ALA A 236 16.77 5.43 6.32
C ALA A 236 16.12 4.53 5.26
N GLY A 237 15.48 3.45 5.72
CA GLY A 237 14.80 2.44 4.89
C GLY A 237 13.63 1.78 5.63
N ILE A 238 12.50 1.53 4.97
CA ILE A 238 11.31 0.86 5.55
C ILE A 238 11.75 -0.44 6.22
N GLY A 239 11.49 -0.61 7.52
CA GLY A 239 11.97 -1.77 8.28
C GLY A 239 11.13 -3.02 8.09
N ALA A 240 11.38 -4.01 8.95
CA ALA A 240 10.69 -5.30 8.90
C ALA A 240 9.18 -5.13 9.14
N PRO A 241 8.31 -5.90 8.45
CA PRO A 241 6.87 -5.90 8.69
C PRO A 241 6.48 -6.14 10.16
N PRO A 242 5.31 -5.64 10.59
CA PRO A 242 4.82 -5.86 11.95
C PRO A 242 4.59 -7.33 12.29
N THR A 243 4.88 -7.72 13.52
CA THR A 243 4.68 -9.10 13.99
C THR A 243 4.65 -9.20 15.52
N ASP A 244 3.94 -10.23 16.01
CA ASP A 244 3.96 -10.75 17.38
C ASP A 244 5.03 -11.83 17.59
N LYS A 245 5.87 -12.10 16.58
CA LYS A 245 6.95 -13.11 16.59
C LYS A 245 8.29 -12.40 16.45
N THR A 246 8.74 -11.86 17.58
CA THR A 246 9.91 -11.00 17.70
C THR A 246 11.22 -11.74 17.94
N ASP A 247 11.14 -13.03 18.28
CA ASP A 247 12.22 -13.88 18.82
C ASP A 247 12.90 -13.31 20.08
N ASN A 248 12.21 -12.41 20.80
CA ASN A 248 12.69 -11.75 22.02
C ASN A 248 11.57 -11.70 23.08
N ASP A 249 11.70 -12.48 24.16
CA ASP A 249 10.70 -12.63 25.24
C ASP A 249 10.28 -11.31 25.93
N LEU A 250 11.03 -10.22 25.75
CA LEU A 250 10.73 -8.89 26.34
C LEU A 250 10.05 -7.92 25.35
N VAL A 251 9.92 -8.27 24.07
CA VAL A 251 9.31 -7.41 23.05
C VAL A 251 8.06 -8.10 22.52
N ASP A 252 6.89 -7.58 22.93
CA ASP A 252 5.60 -8.17 22.57
C ASP A 252 5.32 -8.03 21.06
N TYR A 253 5.72 -6.90 20.48
CA TYR A 253 5.44 -6.60 19.06
C TYR A 253 6.54 -5.75 18.42
N TYR A 254 6.90 -6.10 17.18
CA TYR A 254 7.39 -5.14 16.20
C TYR A 254 6.16 -4.54 15.49
N LEU A 255 6.04 -3.22 15.44
CA LEU A 255 4.89 -2.53 14.80
C LEU A 255 5.36 -1.41 13.88
N TRP A 256 4.52 -1.01 12.93
CA TRP A 256 4.70 0.25 12.21
C TRP A 256 3.83 1.30 12.90
N LEU A 257 4.45 2.08 13.79
CA LEU A 257 3.74 3.11 14.54
C LEU A 257 3.67 4.40 13.72
N LYS A 258 4.81 4.92 13.26
CA LYS A 258 4.85 5.93 12.19
C LYS A 258 4.42 5.32 10.85
N VAL A 259 3.66 6.07 10.05
CA VAL A 259 3.32 5.68 8.67
C VAL A 259 4.56 5.78 7.77
N PRO A 260 5.04 4.67 7.15
CA PRO A 260 6.17 4.73 6.22
C PRO A 260 5.87 5.59 4.99
N GLY A 261 6.53 6.76 4.88
CA GLY A 261 6.36 7.71 3.78
C GLY A 261 5.74 9.06 4.15
N GLU A 262 5.23 9.24 5.38
CA GLU A 262 4.80 10.55 5.86
C GLU A 262 5.97 11.36 6.43
N SER A 263 6.01 12.64 6.09
CA SER A 263 6.99 13.62 6.57
C SER A 263 6.99 13.74 8.10
N ASP A 264 8.15 13.99 8.67
CA ASP A 264 8.37 14.35 10.08
C ASP A 264 8.24 15.86 10.30
N GLY A 265 8.28 16.65 9.22
CA GLY A 265 8.23 18.10 9.25
C GLY A 265 8.96 18.72 8.06
N GLN A 266 9.09 20.05 8.06
CA GLN A 266 9.82 20.74 6.99
C GLN A 266 11.35 20.58 7.13
N CYS A 267 11.84 20.20 8.31
CA CYS A 267 13.22 19.76 8.58
C CYS A 267 14.37 20.70 8.11
N TYR A 268 14.08 21.99 7.92
CA TYR A 268 15.04 23.00 7.47
C TYR A 268 16.30 23.02 8.35
N GLY A 269 17.47 22.72 7.74
CA GLY A 269 18.77 22.91 8.37
C GLY A 269 19.15 21.92 9.49
N GLN A 270 18.41 20.82 9.68
CA GLN A 270 18.65 19.84 10.75
C GLN A 270 20.03 19.17 10.65
N SER A 271 20.32 18.47 9.55
CA SER A 271 21.64 17.91 9.26
C SER A 271 21.88 17.73 7.76
N ALA A 272 23.05 17.19 7.40
CA ALA A 272 23.34 16.78 6.02
C ALA A 272 22.52 15.56 5.54
N ASP A 273 21.96 14.74 6.44
CA ASP A 273 21.12 13.58 6.07
C ASP A 273 19.62 13.91 6.03
N SER A 274 19.16 14.94 6.74
CA SER A 274 17.78 15.44 6.65
C SER A 274 17.37 15.79 5.21
N MET A 275 16.09 15.60 4.91
CA MET A 275 15.45 16.07 3.68
C MET A 275 14.41 17.16 4.02
N VAL A 276 14.54 18.32 3.37
CA VAL A 276 13.53 19.38 3.46
C VAL A 276 12.23 18.87 2.83
N GLY A 277 11.19 18.70 3.65
CA GLY A 277 9.94 18.03 3.27
C GLY A 277 8.69 18.90 3.38
N PRO A 278 7.50 18.32 3.12
CA PRO A 278 6.23 18.96 3.42
C PRO A 278 5.98 18.98 4.94
N ALA A 279 4.87 19.58 5.38
CA ALA A 279 4.46 19.57 6.79
C ALA A 279 4.32 18.14 7.35
N ALA A 280 4.46 17.98 8.67
CA ALA A 280 4.38 16.69 9.33
C ALA A 280 3.06 15.95 9.01
N GLY A 281 3.12 14.64 8.81
CA GLY A 281 1.97 13.81 8.41
C GLY A 281 1.54 13.94 6.94
N GLN A 282 2.14 14.84 6.15
CA GLN A 282 1.94 14.86 4.69
C GLN A 282 2.83 13.82 4.02
N PHE A 283 2.33 13.18 2.96
CA PHE A 283 3.11 12.20 2.19
C PHE A 283 4.32 12.87 1.50
N PHE A 284 5.52 12.33 1.70
CA PHE A 284 6.76 12.87 1.17
C PHE A 284 7.34 11.95 0.09
N ALA A 285 6.94 12.19 -1.16
CA ALA A 285 7.31 11.39 -2.34
C ALA A 285 8.81 11.07 -2.46
N ASP A 286 9.70 12.06 -2.32
CA ASP A 286 11.15 11.85 -2.48
C ASP A 286 11.75 11.01 -1.34
N GLN A 287 11.34 11.26 -0.09
CA GLN A 287 11.80 10.44 1.03
C GLN A 287 11.19 9.03 0.96
N PHE A 288 9.92 8.88 0.57
CA PHE A 288 9.28 7.58 0.38
C PHE A 288 10.03 6.71 -0.64
N LYS A 289 10.47 7.29 -1.77
CA LYS A 289 11.29 6.57 -2.75
C LYS A 289 12.57 6.01 -2.12
N LEU A 290 13.26 6.80 -1.32
CA LEU A 290 14.51 6.39 -0.66
C LEU A 290 14.26 5.38 0.46
N LEU A 291 13.23 5.59 1.28
CA LEU A 291 12.79 4.66 2.31
C LEU A 291 12.48 3.28 1.71
N TRP A 292 11.80 3.21 0.58
CA TRP A 292 11.56 1.94 -0.13
C TRP A 292 12.85 1.38 -0.75
N ASP A 293 13.59 2.19 -1.50
CA ASP A 293 14.80 1.75 -2.22
C ASP A 293 15.92 1.27 -1.28
N ASN A 294 15.96 1.76 -0.05
CA ASN A 294 16.88 1.34 1.02
C ASN A 294 16.21 0.38 2.02
N GLY A 295 14.97 -0.04 1.77
CA GLY A 295 14.13 -0.74 2.73
C GLY A 295 14.17 -2.27 2.65
N TYR A 296 13.63 -2.89 3.69
CA TYR A 296 13.48 -4.32 3.90
C TYR A 296 12.96 -5.05 2.65
N PHE A 297 11.90 -4.54 2.01
CA PHE A 297 11.29 -5.18 0.85
C PHE A 297 12.25 -5.30 -0.33
N VAL A 298 13.08 -4.28 -0.59
CA VAL A 298 14.09 -4.28 -1.66
C VAL A 298 15.29 -5.16 -1.29
N ALA A 299 15.70 -5.15 -0.01
CA ALA A 299 16.70 -6.10 0.49
C ALA A 299 16.26 -7.57 0.36
N HIS A 300 14.94 -7.84 0.39
CA HIS A 300 14.33 -9.15 0.20
C HIS A 300 13.78 -9.38 -1.23
N GLY A 301 14.29 -8.64 -2.23
CA GLY A 301 14.09 -8.93 -3.65
C GLY A 301 12.97 -8.17 -4.37
N SER A 302 12.27 -7.25 -3.71
CA SER A 302 11.34 -6.34 -4.39
C SER A 302 12.10 -5.33 -5.28
N PRO A 303 11.51 -4.89 -6.41
CA PRO A 303 12.16 -3.88 -7.25
C PRO A 303 12.18 -2.50 -6.57
N LYS A 304 13.26 -1.75 -6.79
CA LYS A 304 13.34 -0.32 -6.48
C LYS A 304 12.30 0.48 -7.28
N ILE A 305 11.76 1.55 -6.72
CA ILE A 305 10.74 2.40 -7.36
C ILE A 305 11.28 2.99 -8.66
N GLY A 306 10.55 2.78 -9.75
CA GLY A 306 10.97 3.19 -11.10
C GLY A 306 11.90 2.21 -11.82
N GLN A 307 12.25 1.06 -11.22
CA GLN A 307 12.86 -0.06 -11.94
C GLN A 307 11.81 -1.08 -12.36
N THR A 308 11.87 -1.54 -13.61
CA THR A 308 11.14 -2.74 -14.03
C THR A 308 11.85 -3.99 -13.49
N ALA A 309 11.10 -5.03 -13.11
CA ALA A 309 11.65 -6.22 -12.46
C ALA A 309 12.80 -6.87 -13.25
N HIS A 310 12.77 -6.79 -14.59
CA HIS A 310 13.83 -7.30 -15.47
C HIS A 310 15.23 -6.74 -15.17
N ALA A 311 15.34 -5.51 -14.64
CA ALA A 311 16.63 -4.89 -14.34
C ALA A 311 17.40 -5.60 -13.22
N HIS A 312 16.71 -5.97 -12.13
CA HIS A 312 17.32 -6.62 -10.97
C HIS A 312 17.70 -8.08 -11.24
N TYR A 313 16.87 -8.84 -11.96
CA TYR A 313 17.15 -10.24 -12.27
C TYR A 313 18.34 -10.41 -13.22
N SER A 314 18.50 -9.53 -14.22
CA SER A 314 19.53 -9.67 -15.25
C SER A 314 20.95 -9.77 -14.68
N ALA A 315 21.36 -8.84 -13.81
CA ALA A 315 22.74 -8.75 -13.34
C ALA A 315 23.20 -10.00 -12.55
N HIS A 316 22.37 -10.53 -11.65
CA HIS A 316 22.69 -11.74 -10.90
C HIS A 316 22.47 -13.01 -11.71
N ALA A 317 21.40 -13.11 -12.50
CA ALA A 317 21.16 -14.29 -13.35
C ALA A 317 22.27 -14.49 -14.38
N PHE A 318 22.74 -13.44 -15.07
CA PHE A 318 23.86 -13.56 -16.01
C PHE A 318 25.16 -14.02 -15.32
N ALA A 319 25.46 -13.52 -14.12
CA ALA A 319 26.66 -13.94 -13.38
C ALA A 319 26.59 -15.41 -12.93
N VAL A 320 25.43 -15.86 -12.44
CA VAL A 320 25.20 -17.24 -12.01
C VAL A 320 25.17 -18.19 -13.22
N VAL A 321 24.39 -17.88 -14.26
CA VAL A 321 24.30 -18.70 -15.48
C VAL A 321 25.65 -18.79 -16.20
N LYS A 322 26.41 -17.70 -16.32
CA LYS A 322 27.74 -17.74 -16.95
C LYS A 322 28.71 -18.62 -16.18
N ARG A 323 28.70 -18.60 -14.84
CA ARG A 323 29.51 -19.52 -14.01
C ARG A 323 29.01 -20.96 -14.09
N ALA A 324 27.69 -21.18 -14.00
CA ALA A 324 27.08 -22.51 -14.09
C ALA A 324 27.37 -23.17 -15.46
N LEU A 325 27.28 -22.42 -16.55
CA LEU A 325 27.56 -22.91 -17.90
C LEU A 325 29.06 -23.21 -18.10
N SER A 326 29.97 -22.33 -17.64
CA SER A 326 31.41 -22.62 -17.65
C SER A 326 31.79 -23.80 -16.75
N PHE A 327 31.04 -24.08 -15.69
CA PHE A 327 31.20 -25.28 -14.87
C PHE A 327 30.66 -26.52 -15.60
N PHE A 328 29.46 -26.45 -16.19
CA PHE A 328 28.84 -27.55 -16.93
C PHE A 328 29.70 -28.04 -18.10
N ILE A 329 30.27 -27.12 -18.89
CA ILE A 329 31.14 -27.44 -20.02
C ILE A 329 32.43 -28.14 -19.55
N ARG A 330 32.93 -27.82 -18.36
CA ARG A 330 34.14 -28.43 -17.77
C ARG A 330 33.87 -29.73 -17.03
N ALA A 331 32.68 -29.89 -16.45
CA ALA A 331 32.28 -31.08 -15.68
C ALA A 331 31.69 -32.19 -16.56
N PHE A 332 31.08 -31.85 -17.70
CA PHE A 332 30.41 -32.81 -18.59
C PHE A 332 30.79 -32.61 -20.08
N PRO A 333 32.06 -32.83 -20.48
CA PRO A 333 32.50 -32.71 -21.88
C PRO A 333 31.62 -33.41 -22.93
N PRO A 334 31.16 -34.67 -22.74
CA PRO A 334 30.35 -35.35 -23.76
C PRO A 334 28.92 -34.78 -23.93
N ALA A 335 28.45 -33.90 -23.03
CA ALA A 335 27.12 -33.30 -23.12
C ALA A 335 27.07 -32.03 -24.00
N VAL A 336 28.23 -31.50 -24.43
CA VAL A 336 28.33 -30.27 -25.23
C VAL A 336 27.51 -30.28 -26.54
N PRO A 337 27.41 -31.39 -27.32
CA PRO A 337 26.57 -31.43 -28.52
C PRO A 337 25.08 -31.17 -28.24
N CYS A 338 24.55 -31.65 -27.10
CA CYS A 338 23.18 -31.40 -26.69
C CYS A 338 22.97 -29.94 -26.26
N ALA A 339 23.94 -29.35 -25.56
CA ALA A 339 23.88 -27.94 -25.16
C ALA A 339 23.85 -26.98 -26.38
N ILE A 340 24.58 -27.30 -27.46
CA ILE A 340 24.58 -26.51 -28.70
C ILE A 340 23.20 -26.53 -29.38
N ASN A 341 22.50 -27.67 -29.39
CA ASN A 341 21.14 -27.76 -29.95
C ASN A 341 20.08 -26.99 -29.16
N ILE A 342 20.31 -26.70 -27.86
CA ILE A 342 19.44 -25.84 -27.04
C ILE A 342 19.68 -24.34 -27.33
N ILE A 343 20.86 -23.97 -27.83
CA ILE A 343 21.20 -22.57 -28.18
C ILE A 343 20.56 -22.14 -29.52
N SER A 344 20.02 -23.08 -30.31
CA SER A 344 19.35 -22.83 -31.61
C SER A 344 18.18 -21.86 -31.54
N ASP A 345 17.43 -21.84 -30.43
CA ASP A 345 16.17 -21.09 -30.29
C ASP A 345 16.36 -19.64 -29.80
N ILE A 346 17.60 -19.21 -29.52
CA ILE A 346 17.89 -17.84 -29.07
C ILE A 346 17.81 -16.87 -30.26
N ARG A 347 16.62 -16.30 -30.50
CA ARG A 347 16.38 -15.26 -31.53
C ARG A 347 16.87 -13.86 -31.10
N ALA A 348 18.18 -13.74 -30.93
CA ALA A 348 18.89 -12.47 -30.84
C ALA A 348 20.22 -12.60 -31.58
N ASP A 349 20.26 -12.12 -32.82
CA ASP A 349 21.33 -12.49 -33.77
C ASP A 349 22.74 -12.04 -33.32
N ASP A 350 22.84 -10.86 -32.68
CA ASP A 350 24.09 -10.35 -32.08
C ASP A 350 24.59 -11.25 -30.92
N ILE A 351 23.69 -11.89 -30.18
CA ILE A 351 24.04 -12.80 -29.08
C ILE A 351 24.52 -14.14 -29.66
N ARG A 352 23.82 -14.64 -30.69
CA ARG A 352 24.11 -15.94 -31.33
C ARG A 352 25.51 -15.97 -31.96
N ALA A 353 25.90 -14.91 -32.68
CA ALA A 353 27.22 -14.80 -33.29
C ALA A 353 28.36 -14.82 -32.25
N ASN A 354 28.18 -14.07 -31.15
CA ASN A 354 29.19 -13.93 -30.10
C ASN A 354 29.41 -15.25 -29.34
N ILE A 355 28.34 -16.00 -29.06
CA ILE A 355 28.43 -17.31 -28.38
C ILE A 355 29.15 -18.34 -29.28
N ILE A 356 28.76 -18.46 -30.55
CA ILE A 356 29.35 -19.44 -31.48
C ILE A 356 30.84 -19.16 -31.75
N SER A 357 31.24 -17.89 -31.82
CA SER A 357 32.64 -17.50 -32.03
C SER A 357 33.57 -17.99 -30.92
N ASN A 358 33.12 -17.90 -29.66
CA ASN A 358 33.92 -18.33 -28.50
C ASN A 358 33.95 -19.87 -28.35
N ILE A 359 32.80 -20.55 -28.52
CA ILE A 359 32.74 -22.03 -28.42
C ILE A 359 33.68 -22.72 -29.42
N ARG A 360 33.87 -22.14 -30.61
CA ARG A 360 34.73 -22.72 -31.65
C ARG A 360 36.23 -22.61 -31.35
N ALA A 361 36.64 -21.85 -30.34
CA ALA A 361 38.04 -21.76 -29.90
C ALA A 361 38.42 -22.86 -28.87
N ASP A 362 37.47 -23.30 -28.05
CA ASP A 362 37.74 -24.19 -26.90
C ASP A 362 37.72 -25.70 -27.24
N ILE A 363 37.26 -26.09 -28.45
CA ILE A 363 36.94 -27.49 -28.81
C ILE A 363 38.17 -28.32 -29.29
N GLN A 364 39.37 -27.73 -29.42
CA GLN A 364 40.45 -28.33 -30.22
C GLN A 364 41.41 -29.31 -29.49
N THR A 365 41.02 -29.89 -28.34
CA THR A 365 41.85 -30.87 -27.60
C THR A 365 41.04 -32.00 -26.96
N ASP A 366 41.59 -33.22 -27.07
CA ASP A 366 41.24 -34.50 -26.44
C ASP A 366 39.89 -35.18 -26.78
N GLU A 367 39.99 -36.21 -27.65
CA GLU A 367 39.05 -37.33 -27.75
C GLU A 367 39.58 -38.54 -26.94
N LYS A 368 38.71 -39.22 -26.15
CA LYS A 368 38.44 -40.69 -26.22
C LYS A 368 37.75 -41.27 -24.97
N ALA A 369 36.92 -42.29 -25.22
CA ALA A 369 36.51 -43.40 -24.34
C ALA A 369 35.63 -43.11 -23.09
N ASP A 370 34.68 -43.98 -22.69
CA ASP A 370 34.01 -45.09 -23.39
C ASP A 370 32.67 -45.46 -22.68
N GLU A 371 31.70 -45.97 -23.45
CA GLU A 371 30.56 -46.85 -23.10
C GLU A 371 29.50 -46.43 -22.04
N GLU A 372 28.53 -47.34 -21.80
CA GLU A 372 27.09 -47.08 -21.68
C GLU A 372 26.41 -47.89 -20.56
N ALA A 373 25.36 -47.36 -19.92
CA ALA A 373 24.46 -48.11 -19.02
C ALA A 373 23.05 -47.48 -18.89
N ASP A 374 22.02 -48.31 -18.88
CA ASP A 374 20.59 -47.94 -18.97
C ASP A 374 19.86 -47.97 -17.60
N VAL A 375 18.81 -47.15 -17.41
CA VAL A 375 18.04 -47.04 -16.14
C VAL A 375 16.52 -46.78 -16.37
N PRO A 376 15.66 -47.79 -16.09
CA PRO A 376 14.19 -47.61 -16.04
C PRO A 376 13.68 -46.93 -14.74
N PRO A 377 12.44 -46.40 -14.72
CA PRO A 377 11.98 -45.47 -13.67
C PRO A 377 11.38 -46.16 -12.43
N ASN A 378 11.60 -45.56 -11.25
CA ASN A 378 10.66 -45.55 -10.11
C ASN A 378 11.03 -44.45 -9.10
N HIS A 379 10.03 -43.76 -8.53
CA HIS A 379 10.24 -42.73 -7.50
C HIS A 379 10.74 -43.35 -6.18
N GLN A 380 11.92 -42.94 -5.71
CA GLN A 380 12.42 -43.26 -4.36
C GLN A 380 12.38 -42.03 -3.44
N THR A 381 11.93 -42.21 -2.20
CA THR A 381 11.85 -41.13 -1.20
C THR A 381 13.13 -41.06 -0.37
N ILE A 382 13.77 -39.90 -0.34
CA ILE A 382 15.02 -39.65 0.40
C ILE A 382 14.70 -39.32 1.87
N ARG A 383 15.57 -39.75 2.81
CA ARG A 383 15.43 -39.54 4.26
C ARG A 383 16.31 -38.37 4.74
N LEU A 384 15.76 -37.49 5.58
CA LEU A 384 16.48 -36.33 6.14
C LEU A 384 17.47 -36.73 7.25
N GLU A 385 18.40 -35.83 7.56
CA GLU A 385 19.32 -35.94 8.69
C GLU A 385 18.57 -36.19 10.01
N HIS A 386 19.12 -37.03 10.89
CA HIS A 386 18.54 -37.50 12.16
C HIS A 386 17.27 -38.35 12.07
N PHE A 387 16.65 -38.55 10.89
CA PHE A 387 15.53 -39.48 10.72
C PHE A 387 15.97 -40.94 10.65
N SER A 388 15.03 -41.85 10.93
CA SER A 388 15.26 -43.29 10.78
C SER A 388 15.43 -43.68 9.31
N CYS A 389 16.34 -44.62 9.05
CA CYS A 389 16.69 -45.17 7.75
C CYS A 389 16.85 -46.71 7.75
N GLY A 390 16.66 -47.37 8.89
CA GLY A 390 16.78 -48.82 9.02
C GLY A 390 16.38 -49.33 10.40
N GLY A 391 16.28 -50.66 10.53
CA GLY A 391 15.91 -51.36 11.77
C GLY A 391 15.00 -52.57 11.52
N LYS A 392 14.88 -53.47 12.49
CA LYS A 392 13.88 -54.55 12.49
C LYS A 392 12.49 -53.97 12.29
N ASN A 393 11.73 -54.54 11.34
CA ASN A 393 10.40 -54.10 10.93
C ASN A 393 10.31 -52.68 10.31
N TYR A 394 11.44 -52.05 9.97
CA TYR A 394 11.44 -50.79 9.23
C TYR A 394 11.14 -51.02 7.74
N SER A 395 10.11 -50.33 7.22
CA SER A 395 9.61 -50.47 5.84
C SER A 395 9.84 -49.22 4.96
N GLY A 396 10.64 -48.25 5.43
CA GLY A 396 10.96 -47.03 4.68
C GLY A 396 12.20 -47.17 3.79
N SER A 397 12.54 -46.11 3.07
CA SER A 397 13.80 -45.99 2.33
C SER A 397 15.02 -46.01 3.26
N ASN A 398 16.11 -46.62 2.81
CA ASN A 398 17.42 -46.58 3.46
C ASN A 398 18.34 -45.47 2.93
N GLN A 399 17.94 -44.76 1.87
CA GLN A 399 18.72 -43.67 1.30
C GLN A 399 18.54 -42.38 2.10
N CYS A 400 19.63 -41.92 2.70
CA CYS A 400 19.73 -40.61 3.33
C CYS A 400 20.00 -39.51 2.30
N ILE A 401 19.70 -38.27 2.68
CA ILE A 401 20.04 -37.07 1.91
C ILE A 401 21.56 -36.96 1.69
N THR A 402 21.97 -36.43 0.54
CA THR A 402 23.37 -36.22 0.17
C THR A 402 24.16 -35.53 1.28
N GLY A 403 25.32 -36.10 1.65
CA GLY A 403 26.12 -35.67 2.80
C GLY A 403 25.85 -36.45 4.09
N CYS A 404 24.75 -37.21 4.16
CA CYS A 404 24.47 -38.16 5.24
C CYS A 404 24.60 -39.62 4.79
N LYS A 405 24.99 -40.49 5.73
CA LYS A 405 24.95 -41.96 5.59
C LYS A 405 23.91 -42.55 6.56
N CYS A 406 23.34 -43.70 6.22
CA CYS A 406 22.52 -44.45 7.17
C CYS A 406 23.44 -45.18 8.16
N GLU A 407 23.47 -44.73 9.41
CA GLU A 407 24.32 -45.29 10.47
C GLU A 407 23.51 -46.25 11.35
N PHE A 408 23.98 -47.49 11.46
CA PHE A 408 23.40 -48.48 12.36
C PHE A 408 23.65 -48.10 13.82
N ILE A 409 22.60 -48.06 14.64
CA ILE A 409 22.68 -47.76 16.08
C ILE A 409 22.34 -49.01 16.91
N ASN A 410 21.28 -49.73 16.56
CA ASN A 410 20.96 -51.05 17.13
C ASN A 410 20.04 -51.84 16.17
N GLU A 411 19.72 -53.09 16.51
CA GLU A 411 18.94 -53.96 15.62
C GLU A 411 17.53 -53.43 15.27
N TYR A 412 16.95 -52.54 16.08
CA TYR A 412 15.64 -51.91 15.82
C TYR A 412 15.74 -50.50 15.20
N TYR A 413 16.95 -49.91 15.10
CA TYR A 413 17.10 -48.51 14.72
C TYR A 413 18.43 -48.19 14.04
N SER A 414 18.35 -47.60 12.85
CA SER A 414 19.45 -46.95 12.13
C SER A 414 19.02 -45.53 11.72
N GLN A 415 19.95 -44.58 11.77
CA GLN A 415 19.69 -43.13 11.66
C GLN A 415 20.54 -42.48 10.57
N CYS A 416 19.96 -41.56 9.80
CA CYS A 416 20.75 -40.71 8.90
C CYS A 416 21.64 -39.77 9.71
N ARG A 417 22.96 -39.86 9.52
CA ARG A 417 23.96 -39.03 10.21
C ARG A 417 24.98 -38.46 9.22
N PRO A 418 25.53 -37.25 9.46
CA PRO A 418 26.55 -36.67 8.58
C PRO A 418 27.76 -37.59 8.36
N VAL A 419 28.31 -37.55 7.15
CA VAL A 419 29.63 -38.10 6.88
C VAL A 419 30.67 -37.14 7.45
N ALA A 420 31.64 -37.65 8.22
CA ALA A 420 32.68 -36.83 8.84
C ALA A 420 33.56 -36.16 7.77
N ALA A 421 33.87 -34.87 7.96
CA ALA A 421 34.57 -34.07 6.97
C ALA A 421 36.02 -34.51 6.71
N SER A 422 36.46 -34.30 5.47
CA SER A 422 37.83 -34.54 5.01
C SER A 422 38.77 -33.40 5.47
N ALA A 423 40.09 -33.61 5.34
CA ALA A 423 41.08 -32.56 5.64
C ALA A 423 41.08 -31.38 4.64
N THR A 424 40.27 -31.46 3.58
CA THR A 424 40.19 -30.49 2.48
C THR A 424 38.87 -29.72 2.43
N GLU A 425 37.83 -30.18 3.14
CA GLU A 425 36.47 -29.62 3.07
C GLU A 425 35.94 -29.17 4.44
N VAL A 426 35.13 -28.12 4.44
CA VAL A 426 34.41 -27.63 5.60
C VAL A 426 33.07 -28.36 5.74
N ALA A 427 32.86 -29.01 6.88
CA ALA A 427 31.60 -29.67 7.25
C ALA A 427 30.39 -28.71 7.18
N PRO A 428 29.15 -29.24 7.06
CA PRO A 428 27.94 -28.44 7.30
C PRO A 428 28.04 -27.66 8.61
N PHE A 429 27.57 -26.41 8.60
CA PHE A 429 27.71 -25.40 9.67
C PHE A 429 29.15 -24.98 10.04
N GLY A 430 30.20 -25.55 9.43
CA GLY A 430 31.57 -25.09 9.61
C GLY A 430 31.80 -23.68 9.04
N ARG A 431 32.78 -22.96 9.62
CA ARG A 431 33.25 -21.67 9.09
C ARG A 431 34.12 -21.92 7.85
N CYS A 432 33.82 -21.20 6.78
CA CYS A 432 34.51 -21.30 5.49
C CYS A 432 35.05 -19.94 5.01
N GLY A 433 34.91 -18.85 5.79
CA GLY A 433 35.38 -17.54 5.36
C GLY A 433 35.21 -16.40 6.36
N GLY A 434 35.47 -15.19 5.86
CA GLY A 434 35.44 -13.91 6.58
C GLY A 434 36.82 -13.25 6.70
N ILE A 435 36.86 -11.94 6.92
CA ILE A 435 38.11 -11.18 7.12
C ILE A 435 38.96 -11.83 8.23
N GLY A 436 40.22 -12.15 7.90
CA GLY A 436 41.18 -12.78 8.80
C GLY A 436 41.08 -14.32 8.90
N TYR A 437 40.20 -14.97 8.13
CA TYR A 437 40.15 -16.43 8.04
C TYR A 437 41.15 -16.96 7.00
N GLY A 438 41.92 -17.99 7.37
CA GLY A 438 42.93 -18.63 6.50
C GLY A 438 42.86 -20.15 6.50
N GLY A 439 41.71 -20.73 6.89
CA GLY A 439 41.45 -22.17 6.76
C GLY A 439 40.85 -22.54 5.40
N VAL A 440 40.52 -23.82 5.21
CA VAL A 440 39.78 -24.28 4.03
C VAL A 440 38.44 -23.54 3.86
N THR A 441 38.10 -23.22 2.61
CA THR A 441 36.95 -22.38 2.24
C THR A 441 35.89 -23.12 1.41
N GLU A 442 36.22 -24.33 0.96
CA GLU A 442 35.34 -25.20 0.18
C GLU A 442 34.48 -26.04 1.13
N CYS A 443 33.17 -26.07 0.91
CA CYS A 443 32.23 -26.80 1.76
C CYS A 443 32.03 -28.23 1.23
N THR A 444 31.74 -29.19 2.12
CA THR A 444 31.41 -30.57 1.72
C THR A 444 30.27 -30.60 0.69
N ALA A 445 30.43 -31.44 -0.33
CA ALA A 445 29.55 -31.51 -1.52
C ALA A 445 28.05 -31.28 -1.25
N GLY A 446 27.45 -30.36 -2.01
CA GLY A 446 26.05 -29.94 -1.86
C GLY A 446 25.85 -28.64 -1.06
N HIS A 447 26.90 -28.12 -0.41
CA HIS A 447 26.87 -26.89 0.37
C HIS A 447 27.67 -25.77 -0.31
N ILE A 448 27.31 -24.51 -0.06
CA ILE A 448 27.98 -23.33 -0.61
C ILE A 448 28.48 -22.46 0.55
N CYS A 449 29.69 -21.91 0.43
CA CYS A 449 30.21 -20.99 1.44
C CYS A 449 29.50 -19.63 1.37
N THR A 450 28.54 -19.43 2.27
CA THR A 450 27.69 -18.23 2.32
C THR A 450 28.27 -17.20 3.28
N VAL A 451 28.41 -15.96 2.81
CA VAL A 451 28.88 -14.83 3.64
C VAL A 451 27.73 -14.40 4.57
N MET A 452 27.84 -14.73 5.86
CA MET A 452 26.86 -14.33 6.87
C MET A 452 27.11 -12.87 7.31
N ASN A 453 28.37 -12.46 7.37
CA ASN A 453 28.80 -11.06 7.49
C ASN A 453 30.29 -10.92 7.07
N LYS A 454 30.80 -9.69 6.99
CA LYS A 454 32.19 -9.40 6.58
C LYS A 454 33.29 -10.16 7.37
N HIS A 455 33.04 -10.60 8.60
CA HIS A 455 33.99 -11.35 9.43
C HIS A 455 33.71 -12.86 9.46
N TYR A 456 32.60 -13.34 8.93
CA TYR A 456 32.19 -14.75 9.06
C TYR A 456 31.39 -15.25 7.85
N SER A 457 31.89 -16.33 7.22
CA SER A 457 31.16 -17.12 6.22
C SER A 457 31.04 -18.56 6.69
N GLN A 458 29.93 -19.22 6.35
CA GLN A 458 29.55 -20.55 6.84
C GLN A 458 29.01 -21.43 5.71
N CYS A 459 28.98 -22.75 5.92
CA CYS A 459 28.33 -23.73 5.02
C CYS A 459 26.91 -24.09 5.51
N PRO A 460 25.84 -23.31 5.22
CA PRO A 460 24.48 -23.62 5.66
C PRO A 460 23.86 -24.82 4.91
N LEU A 461 22.94 -25.53 5.56
CA LEU A 461 22.10 -26.54 4.92
C LEU A 461 21.19 -25.93 3.85
N PHE A 462 20.97 -26.69 2.77
CA PHE A 462 20.05 -26.35 1.69
C PHE A 462 18.59 -26.55 2.12
N PHE A 463 17.86 -25.47 2.40
CA PHE A 463 16.40 -25.52 2.39
C PHE A 463 15.90 -25.34 0.96
N ALA A 464 15.17 -26.34 0.45
CA ALA A 464 14.47 -26.22 -0.83
C ALA A 464 13.37 -25.16 -0.71
N VAL A 465 13.26 -24.29 -1.72
CA VAL A 465 12.13 -23.35 -1.84
C VAL A 465 10.86 -24.16 -2.08
N VAL A 466 10.09 -24.38 -1.01
CA VAL A 466 8.70 -24.85 -1.15
C VAL A 466 7.94 -23.73 -1.85
N ALA A 467 7.47 -24.01 -3.07
CA ALA A 467 6.67 -23.08 -3.84
C ALA A 467 5.31 -22.88 -3.16
N THR A 468 5.22 -21.87 -2.31
CA THR A 468 3.95 -21.36 -1.81
C THR A 468 3.13 -20.86 -2.99
N PHE A 469 1.97 -21.49 -3.22
CA PHE A 469 0.97 -20.98 -4.16
C PHE A 469 0.39 -19.69 -3.60
N ALA A 470 1.09 -18.58 -3.84
CA ALA A 470 0.58 -17.25 -3.55
C ALA A 470 -0.70 -17.02 -4.38
N THR A 471 -1.83 -16.91 -3.70
CA THR A 471 -3.08 -16.45 -4.31
C THR A 471 -2.87 -15.02 -4.78
N GLN A 472 -2.65 -14.83 -6.08
CA GLN A 472 -2.44 -13.51 -6.66
C GLN A 472 -3.72 -12.68 -6.50
N ALA A 473 -3.66 -11.71 -5.60
CA ALA A 473 -4.68 -10.67 -5.49
C ALA A 473 -4.50 -9.71 -6.68
N TYR A 474 -5.10 -10.09 -7.81
CA TYR A 474 -5.16 -9.24 -9.00
C TYR A 474 -5.88 -7.92 -8.67
N ALA A 475 -5.33 -6.80 -9.14
CA ALA A 475 -5.91 -5.48 -8.90
C ALA A 475 -6.95 -5.08 -9.96
N HIS A 476 -6.82 -5.63 -11.17
CA HIS A 476 -7.68 -5.36 -12.32
C HIS A 476 -8.26 -6.67 -12.88
N GLY A 477 -9.24 -6.54 -13.78
CA GLY A 477 -9.80 -7.71 -14.45
C GLY A 477 -8.94 -8.22 -15.61
N HIS A 478 -9.15 -9.47 -15.99
CA HIS A 478 -8.63 -10.05 -17.23
C HIS A 478 -9.62 -11.02 -17.87
N LEU A 479 -9.37 -11.35 -19.13
CA LEU A 479 -10.11 -12.41 -19.81
C LEU A 479 -9.60 -13.79 -19.36
N VAL A 480 -10.53 -14.66 -18.93
CA VAL A 480 -10.22 -16.01 -18.42
C VAL A 480 -10.75 -17.15 -19.29
N ASP A 481 -11.83 -16.94 -20.04
CA ASP A 481 -12.42 -17.95 -20.95
C ASP A 481 -12.98 -17.28 -22.22
N PRO A 482 -12.50 -17.60 -23.44
CA PRO A 482 -11.39 -18.50 -23.71
C PRO A 482 -10.07 -17.88 -23.26
N LYS A 483 -9.09 -18.70 -22.86
CA LYS A 483 -7.88 -18.21 -22.20
C LYS A 483 -6.93 -17.55 -23.22
N PRO A 484 -6.63 -16.24 -23.11
CA PRO A 484 -5.69 -15.59 -24.02
C PRO A 484 -4.26 -16.08 -23.79
N THR A 485 -3.43 -15.95 -24.84
CA THR A 485 -1.97 -16.08 -24.73
C THR A 485 -1.38 -14.68 -24.55
N PHE A 486 -0.68 -14.42 -23.45
CA PHE A 486 -0.09 -13.11 -23.19
C PHE A 486 1.26 -12.95 -23.92
N VAL A 487 1.60 -11.73 -24.35
CA VAL A 487 2.90 -11.42 -25.00
C VAL A 487 4.07 -11.69 -24.05
N ASN A 488 3.86 -11.44 -22.75
CA ASN A 488 4.74 -11.89 -21.69
C ASN A 488 4.02 -13.01 -20.90
N PRO A 489 4.44 -14.28 -21.00
CA PRO A 489 3.81 -15.39 -20.26
C PRO A 489 4.06 -15.34 -18.74
N TYR A 490 4.94 -14.44 -18.27
CA TYR A 490 5.22 -14.16 -16.86
C TYR A 490 4.80 -12.74 -16.46
N GLY A 491 4.05 -12.04 -17.31
CA GLY A 491 3.52 -10.71 -17.01
C GLY A 491 2.22 -10.77 -16.21
N ASP A 492 1.84 -9.66 -15.58
CA ASP A 492 0.52 -9.49 -14.99
C ASP A 492 -0.55 -9.54 -16.11
N PRO A 493 -1.48 -10.52 -16.07
CA PRO A 493 -2.50 -10.69 -17.12
C PRO A 493 -3.57 -9.59 -17.10
N THR A 494 -3.58 -8.73 -16.08
CA THR A 494 -4.68 -7.80 -15.76
C THR A 494 -4.40 -6.35 -16.13
N VAL A 495 -3.20 -6.02 -16.62
CA VAL A 495 -2.88 -4.64 -17.01
C VAL A 495 -3.63 -4.19 -18.26
N PHE A 496 -4.00 -2.91 -18.32
CA PHE A 496 -4.51 -2.28 -19.53
C PHE A 496 -3.39 -2.08 -20.57
N CYS A 497 -3.72 -2.09 -21.86
CA CYS A 497 -2.75 -2.01 -22.95
C CYS A 497 -2.42 -0.58 -23.41
N ALA A 498 -3.21 0.42 -23.00
CA ALA A 498 -2.96 1.85 -23.21
C ALA A 498 -3.82 2.72 -22.29
N THR A 499 -3.49 4.02 -22.22
CA THR A 499 -4.40 5.04 -21.68
C THR A 499 -4.76 6.08 -22.72
N LEU A 500 -5.99 6.63 -22.67
CA LEU A 500 -6.44 7.74 -23.52
C LEU A 500 -6.87 8.93 -22.64
N ASP A 501 -6.52 10.15 -23.02
CA ASP A 501 -7.03 11.38 -22.38
C ASP A 501 -8.41 11.73 -22.95
N GLY A 502 -9.46 11.38 -22.22
CA GLY A 502 -10.87 11.47 -22.62
C GLY A 502 -11.28 12.84 -23.20
N PRO A 503 -11.00 13.96 -22.51
CA PRO A 503 -11.29 15.31 -23.01
C PRO A 503 -10.64 15.64 -24.37
N THR A 504 -9.47 15.06 -24.67
CA THR A 504 -8.78 15.25 -25.96
C THR A 504 -9.28 14.27 -27.03
N VAL A 505 -9.50 12.99 -26.70
CA VAL A 505 -9.90 11.98 -27.71
C VAL A 505 -11.39 11.99 -28.05
N LEU A 506 -12.24 12.48 -27.14
CA LEU A 506 -13.70 12.59 -27.34
C LEU A 506 -14.21 13.87 -26.65
N PRO A 507 -13.92 15.06 -27.21
CA PRO A 507 -14.25 16.33 -26.57
C PRO A 507 -15.75 16.54 -26.39
N GLY A 508 -16.12 17.15 -25.26
CA GLY A 508 -17.50 17.47 -24.90
C GLY A 508 -17.76 17.47 -23.39
N SER A 509 -17.01 16.66 -22.65
CA SER A 509 -17.01 16.60 -21.18
C SER A 509 -15.59 16.57 -20.62
N SER A 510 -15.46 16.85 -19.33
CA SER A 510 -14.21 16.75 -18.56
C SER A 510 -13.94 15.35 -17.99
N TYR A 511 -14.94 14.45 -17.99
CA TYR A 511 -14.85 13.06 -17.54
C TYR A 511 -14.19 12.88 -16.15
N ASN A 512 -14.42 13.83 -15.26
CA ASN A 512 -13.75 13.96 -13.96
C ASN A 512 -14.70 13.77 -12.76
N GLN A 513 -15.78 13.00 -12.93
CA GLN A 513 -16.71 12.63 -11.86
C GLN A 513 -16.74 11.11 -11.67
N GLY A 514 -17.85 10.56 -11.16
CA GLY A 514 -18.01 9.11 -10.95
C GLY A 514 -17.93 8.30 -12.25
N PRO A 515 -17.53 7.00 -12.19
CA PRO A 515 -17.41 6.15 -13.38
C PRO A 515 -18.73 5.97 -14.13
N ASP A 516 -19.85 6.01 -13.42
CA ASP A 516 -21.22 6.01 -13.94
C ASP A 516 -21.50 7.27 -14.78
N TYR A 517 -21.28 8.45 -14.21
CA TYR A 517 -21.42 9.73 -14.93
C TYR A 517 -20.49 9.81 -16.12
N ASN A 518 -19.20 9.47 -15.96
CA ASN A 518 -18.23 9.50 -17.05
C ASN A 518 -18.63 8.52 -18.18
N THR A 519 -19.28 7.40 -17.86
CA THR A 519 -19.84 6.46 -18.85
C THR A 519 -21.07 7.02 -19.57
N GLU A 520 -21.96 7.74 -18.88
CA GLU A 520 -23.07 8.47 -19.50
C GLU A 520 -22.55 9.57 -20.45
N GLN A 521 -21.56 10.35 -20.01
CA GLN A 521 -20.94 11.39 -20.84
C GLN A 521 -20.24 10.77 -22.07
N PHE A 522 -19.47 9.69 -21.88
CA PHE A 522 -18.84 8.97 -22.99
C PHE A 522 -19.91 8.50 -23.97
N THR A 523 -20.95 7.82 -23.48
CA THR A 523 -22.04 7.29 -24.29
C THR A 523 -22.73 8.40 -25.09
N THR A 524 -22.88 9.59 -24.50
CA THR A 524 -23.47 10.77 -25.14
C THR A 524 -22.57 11.32 -26.26
N HIS A 525 -21.31 11.63 -25.96
CA HIS A 525 -20.39 12.21 -26.94
C HIS A 525 -19.96 11.21 -28.03
N PHE A 526 -19.87 9.92 -27.69
CA PHE A 526 -19.59 8.85 -28.63
C PHE A 526 -20.72 8.70 -29.66
N LYS A 527 -21.99 8.74 -29.21
CA LYS A 527 -23.16 8.72 -30.11
C LYS A 527 -23.27 9.97 -30.98
N ALA A 528 -22.73 11.10 -30.53
CA ALA A 528 -22.58 12.33 -31.33
C ALA A 528 -21.35 12.33 -32.27
N SER A 529 -20.45 11.34 -32.17
CA SER A 529 -19.18 11.32 -32.90
C SER A 529 -19.27 10.67 -34.29
N ALA A 530 -18.18 10.77 -35.05
CA ALA A 530 -18.03 10.05 -36.33
C ALA A 530 -17.98 8.53 -36.14
N TYR A 531 -17.43 8.03 -35.02
CA TYR A 531 -17.23 6.60 -34.75
C TYR A 531 -18.54 5.84 -34.59
N LYS A 532 -18.54 4.53 -34.89
CA LYS A 532 -19.76 3.69 -34.88
C LYS A 532 -19.62 2.45 -34.01
N THR A 533 -18.40 1.99 -33.77
CA THR A 533 -18.07 0.91 -32.82
C THR A 533 -16.91 1.32 -31.91
N LEU A 534 -16.79 0.68 -30.75
CA LEU A 534 -15.67 0.89 -29.83
C LEU A 534 -14.34 0.49 -30.51
N ARG A 535 -14.36 -0.54 -31.37
CA ARG A 535 -13.23 -0.91 -32.22
C ARG A 535 -12.75 0.23 -33.12
N ASP A 536 -13.64 0.93 -33.83
CA ASP A 536 -13.26 2.05 -34.70
C ASP A 536 -12.58 3.17 -33.89
N PHE A 537 -13.17 3.49 -32.73
CA PHE A 537 -12.67 4.54 -31.84
C PHE A 537 -11.30 4.18 -31.28
N LEU A 538 -11.14 2.99 -30.71
CA LEU A 538 -9.85 2.55 -30.16
C LEU A 538 -8.78 2.35 -31.26
N GLY A 539 -9.20 2.06 -32.50
CA GLY A 539 -8.32 1.95 -33.67
C GLY A 539 -7.74 3.29 -34.15
N ALA A 540 -8.36 4.42 -33.83
CA ALA A 540 -7.89 5.76 -34.20
C ALA A 540 -6.76 6.30 -33.31
N TYR A 541 -6.43 5.61 -32.22
CA TYR A 541 -5.44 6.03 -31.22
C TYR A 541 -4.42 4.92 -30.93
N PRO A 542 -3.22 5.23 -30.41
CA PRO A 542 -2.18 4.23 -30.13
C PRO A 542 -2.53 3.33 -28.93
N THR A 543 -3.39 2.34 -29.17
CA THR A 543 -4.00 1.48 -28.14
C THR A 543 -3.34 0.11 -28.00
N GLY A 544 -2.01 0.06 -27.92
CA GLY A 544 -1.25 -1.18 -27.71
C GLY A 544 -1.26 -2.15 -28.91
N GLY A 545 -1.36 -1.65 -30.13
CA GLY A 545 -1.37 -2.47 -31.36
C GLY A 545 -2.67 -3.28 -31.54
N GLU A 546 -2.63 -4.25 -32.47
CA GLU A 546 -3.78 -5.12 -32.84
C GLU A 546 -4.35 -5.93 -31.66
N CYS A 547 -3.50 -6.39 -30.73
CA CYS A 547 -3.87 -7.38 -29.71
C CYS A 547 -3.52 -6.98 -28.27
N GLY A 548 -3.13 -5.73 -28.02
CA GLY A 548 -2.90 -5.22 -26.68
C GLY A 548 -1.78 -5.98 -25.97
N ILE A 549 -2.10 -6.62 -24.85
CA ILE A 549 -1.14 -7.42 -24.05
C ILE A 549 -1.09 -8.91 -24.46
N THR A 550 -1.77 -9.28 -25.54
CA THR A 550 -1.91 -10.68 -25.97
C THR A 550 -1.26 -10.95 -27.32
N SER A 551 -0.71 -12.16 -27.48
CA SER A 551 -0.05 -12.62 -28.71
C SER A 551 -1.08 -13.08 -29.74
N GLY A 552 -0.90 -12.64 -30.98
CA GLY A 552 -1.65 -13.15 -32.14
C GLY A 552 -1.23 -14.56 -32.57
N ASP A 553 -0.17 -15.13 -31.99
CA ASP A 553 0.40 -16.43 -32.35
C ASP A 553 0.02 -17.56 -31.36
N GLY A 554 -0.95 -17.32 -30.47
CA GLY A 554 -1.41 -18.31 -29.49
C GLY A 554 -2.08 -19.55 -30.12
N PRO A 555 -2.15 -20.69 -29.40
CA PRO A 555 -2.84 -21.88 -29.88
C PRO A 555 -4.34 -21.63 -30.09
N SER A 556 -4.87 -22.19 -31.19
CA SER A 556 -6.29 -22.09 -31.55
C SER A 556 -7.17 -22.87 -30.58
N GLN A 557 -8.24 -22.23 -30.08
CA GLN A 557 -9.17 -22.78 -29.08
C GLN A 557 -10.60 -22.90 -29.63
N THR A 558 -11.37 -23.85 -29.11
CA THR A 558 -12.81 -23.93 -29.41
C THR A 558 -13.53 -22.70 -28.85
N LEU A 559 -14.37 -22.06 -29.66
CA LEU A 559 -15.11 -20.86 -29.24
C LEU A 559 -16.20 -21.20 -28.19
N PRO A 560 -16.19 -20.62 -26.96
CA PRO A 560 -17.27 -20.80 -26.00
C PRO A 560 -18.51 -19.97 -26.38
N ARG A 561 -19.69 -20.36 -25.87
CA ARG A 561 -20.95 -19.60 -26.07
C ARG A 561 -21.04 -18.32 -25.22
N THR A 562 -20.23 -18.25 -24.16
CA THR A 562 -20.15 -17.13 -23.24
C THR A 562 -18.69 -16.87 -22.97
N VAL A 563 -18.26 -15.63 -23.14
CA VAL A 563 -16.89 -15.19 -22.88
C VAL A 563 -16.84 -14.62 -21.47
N LYS A 564 -15.82 -14.98 -20.68
CA LYS A 564 -15.73 -14.63 -19.26
C LYS A 564 -14.55 -13.71 -18.96
N TRP A 565 -14.89 -12.56 -18.38
CA TRP A 565 -13.99 -11.63 -17.70
C TRP A 565 -13.97 -11.92 -16.18
N ALA A 566 -12.84 -11.74 -15.51
CA ALA A 566 -12.74 -11.92 -14.06
C ALA A 566 -11.68 -11.01 -13.41
N ASN A 567 -12.01 -10.46 -12.24
CA ASN A 567 -11.09 -9.81 -11.31
C ASN A 567 -11.11 -10.59 -9.98
N GLY A 568 -10.14 -11.47 -9.76
CA GLY A 568 -10.17 -12.41 -8.63
C GLY A 568 -11.36 -13.37 -8.71
N GLN A 569 -12.30 -13.28 -7.76
CA GLN A 569 -13.59 -13.98 -7.80
C GLN A 569 -14.75 -13.14 -8.37
N GLU A 570 -14.52 -11.84 -8.60
CA GLU A 570 -15.49 -10.91 -9.18
C GLU A 570 -15.38 -10.88 -10.72
N GLY A 571 -16.30 -10.18 -11.39
CA GLY A 571 -16.29 -9.99 -12.85
C GLY A 571 -15.76 -8.61 -13.24
N PHE A 572 -16.66 -7.76 -13.74
CA PHE A 572 -16.37 -6.34 -13.96
C PHE A 572 -16.70 -5.54 -12.69
N ILE A 573 -15.74 -4.73 -12.23
CA ILE A 573 -15.87 -3.96 -10.98
C ILE A 573 -16.58 -2.62 -11.20
N SER A 574 -17.48 -2.24 -10.28
CA SER A 574 -18.33 -1.04 -10.36
C SER A 574 -17.56 0.29 -10.36
N SER A 575 -16.29 0.26 -9.92
CA SER A 575 -15.37 1.40 -9.99
C SER A 575 -14.81 1.66 -11.40
N HIS A 576 -14.94 0.73 -12.35
CA HIS A 576 -14.35 0.78 -13.69
C HIS A 576 -15.42 0.75 -14.81
N GLN A 577 -16.52 1.46 -14.62
CA GLN A 577 -17.62 1.48 -15.61
C GLN A 577 -17.18 1.99 -16.99
N GLY A 578 -17.87 1.49 -18.02
CA GLY A 578 -17.62 1.83 -19.42
C GLY A 578 -17.94 0.69 -20.41
N PRO A 579 -17.88 0.99 -21.71
CA PRO A 579 -18.37 0.11 -22.77
C PRO A 579 -17.43 -1.05 -23.07
N CYS A 580 -18.00 -2.16 -23.55
CA CYS A 580 -17.22 -3.28 -24.10
C CYS A 580 -17.86 -3.91 -25.35
N GLU A 581 -17.02 -4.52 -26.18
CA GLU A 581 -17.39 -5.21 -27.43
C GLU A 581 -16.61 -6.50 -27.59
N LEU A 582 -17.21 -7.48 -28.26
CA LEU A 582 -16.50 -8.68 -28.72
C LEU A 582 -16.72 -8.91 -30.22
N TRP A 583 -15.65 -9.38 -30.86
CA TRP A 583 -15.53 -9.49 -32.31
C TRP A 583 -14.97 -10.87 -32.70
N CYS A 584 -15.59 -11.53 -33.67
CA CYS A 584 -15.03 -12.70 -34.35
C CYS A 584 -14.52 -12.24 -35.72
N ASP A 585 -13.18 -12.22 -35.87
CA ASP A 585 -12.46 -11.48 -36.90
C ASP A 585 -13.02 -10.06 -37.08
N ASP A 586 -13.72 -9.78 -38.18
CA ASP A 586 -14.30 -8.47 -38.49
C ASP A 586 -15.82 -8.37 -38.23
N THR A 587 -16.40 -9.39 -37.59
CA THR A 587 -17.83 -9.41 -37.24
C THR A 587 -18.04 -9.18 -35.75
N ARG A 588 -18.72 -8.10 -35.37
CA ARG A 588 -19.06 -7.83 -33.96
C ARG A 588 -20.16 -8.79 -33.48
N VAL A 589 -19.87 -9.56 -32.43
CA VAL A 589 -20.76 -10.59 -31.87
C VAL A 589 -21.34 -10.25 -30.50
N PHE A 590 -20.87 -9.14 -29.90
CA PHE A 590 -21.42 -8.56 -28.67
C PHE A 590 -21.08 -7.05 -28.57
N GLN A 591 -21.97 -6.26 -27.95
CA GLN A 591 -21.76 -4.89 -27.50
C GLN A 591 -22.55 -4.68 -26.21
N ASN A 592 -22.01 -3.93 -25.24
CA ASN A 592 -22.80 -3.25 -24.23
C ASN A 592 -22.16 -1.90 -23.84
N ASP A 593 -22.99 -0.87 -23.65
CA ASP A 593 -22.55 0.52 -23.40
C ASP A 593 -21.95 0.72 -21.98
N ASN A 594 -22.24 -0.18 -21.02
CA ASN A 594 -21.64 -0.17 -19.68
C ASN A 594 -21.57 -1.61 -19.10
N CYS A 595 -20.47 -2.31 -19.36
CA CYS A 595 -20.36 -3.73 -19.02
C CYS A 595 -20.23 -3.99 -17.51
N ALA A 596 -19.68 -3.05 -16.74
CA ALA A 596 -19.58 -3.20 -15.28
C ALA A 596 -20.91 -2.97 -14.56
N ALA A 597 -21.76 -2.07 -15.05
CA ALA A 597 -23.11 -1.90 -14.49
C ALA A 597 -24.04 -3.07 -14.88
N ASN A 598 -23.96 -3.54 -16.14
CA ASN A 598 -24.93 -4.50 -16.68
C ASN A 598 -24.55 -5.98 -16.47
N MET A 599 -23.26 -6.31 -16.40
CA MET A 599 -22.74 -7.67 -16.22
C MET A 599 -21.59 -7.72 -15.18
N PRO A 600 -21.83 -7.32 -13.91
CA PRO A 600 -20.80 -7.30 -12.87
C PRO A 600 -20.17 -8.68 -12.58
N ASN A 601 -20.84 -9.77 -12.97
CA ASN A 601 -20.31 -11.14 -12.89
C ASN A 601 -19.38 -11.54 -14.05
N GLY A 602 -19.15 -10.67 -15.04
CA GLY A 602 -18.16 -10.84 -16.10
C GLY A 602 -18.54 -11.80 -17.24
N TYR A 603 -19.77 -12.33 -17.26
CA TYR A 603 -20.22 -13.27 -18.30
C TYR A 603 -20.88 -12.54 -19.49
N MET A 604 -20.24 -12.61 -20.65
CA MET A 604 -20.66 -11.94 -21.88
C MET A 604 -21.12 -12.99 -22.91
N PRO A 605 -22.43 -13.25 -23.08
CA PRO A 605 -22.93 -14.24 -24.05
C PRO A 605 -22.72 -13.73 -25.48
N ILE A 606 -22.10 -14.54 -26.34
CA ILE A 606 -21.77 -14.14 -27.72
C ILE A 606 -22.63 -14.87 -28.76
N ASP A 607 -22.93 -14.20 -29.86
CA ASP A 607 -23.60 -14.83 -31.00
C ASP A 607 -22.61 -15.69 -31.80
N THR A 608 -22.42 -16.94 -31.38
CA THR A 608 -21.48 -17.88 -32.01
C THR A 608 -21.82 -18.20 -33.47
N SER A 609 -23.04 -17.94 -33.94
CA SER A 609 -23.40 -18.17 -35.36
C SER A 609 -22.61 -17.26 -36.30
N LYS A 610 -22.34 -16.02 -35.84
CA LYS A 610 -21.55 -15.00 -36.54
C LYS A 610 -20.04 -15.26 -36.53
N CYS A 611 -19.57 -16.28 -35.81
CA CYS A 611 -18.17 -16.69 -35.74
C CYS A 611 -17.84 -17.88 -36.65
N THR A 612 -18.76 -18.29 -37.53
CA THR A 612 -18.57 -19.44 -38.42
C THR A 612 -17.37 -19.24 -39.33
N GLY A 613 -16.34 -20.08 -39.17
CA GLY A 613 -15.08 -19.99 -39.92
C GLY A 613 -14.11 -18.90 -39.47
N ALA A 614 -14.45 -18.11 -38.43
CA ALA A 614 -13.56 -17.09 -37.88
C ALA A 614 -12.31 -17.68 -37.21
N LYS A 615 -11.22 -16.91 -37.17
CA LYS A 615 -9.90 -17.34 -36.67
C LYS A 615 -9.45 -16.62 -35.40
N ARG A 616 -9.98 -15.43 -35.11
CA ARG A 616 -9.65 -14.64 -33.92
C ARG A 616 -10.91 -14.15 -33.22
N LEU A 617 -10.95 -14.33 -31.90
CA LEU A 617 -11.83 -13.58 -31.01
C LEU A 617 -11.04 -12.36 -30.51
N THR A 618 -11.64 -11.17 -30.54
CA THR A 618 -11.09 -9.95 -29.94
C THR A 618 -12.08 -9.38 -28.94
N MET A 619 -11.62 -9.17 -27.71
CA MET A 619 -12.32 -8.51 -26.61
C MET A 619 -11.78 -7.08 -26.45
N LEU A 620 -12.70 -6.12 -26.30
CA LEU A 620 -12.41 -4.69 -26.09
C LEU A 620 -13.22 -4.18 -24.89
N TRP A 621 -12.58 -3.50 -23.93
CA TRP A 621 -13.25 -2.77 -22.86
C TRP A 621 -12.52 -1.45 -22.56
N LEU A 622 -13.28 -0.41 -22.25
CA LEU A 622 -12.77 0.92 -21.93
C LEU A 622 -13.29 1.33 -20.56
N ALA A 623 -12.40 1.50 -19.57
CA ALA A 623 -12.78 1.90 -18.22
C ALA A 623 -12.64 3.42 -18.03
N LEU A 624 -13.74 4.06 -17.62
CA LEU A 624 -13.95 5.51 -17.66
C LEU A 624 -13.93 6.14 -16.25
N HIS A 625 -13.14 5.60 -15.33
CA HIS A 625 -13.16 6.00 -13.91
C HIS A 625 -12.44 7.32 -13.60
N SER A 626 -11.75 7.91 -14.58
CA SER A 626 -11.09 9.22 -14.50
C SER A 626 -11.05 9.85 -15.90
N PRO A 627 -10.52 11.08 -16.08
CA PRO A 627 -10.27 11.65 -17.41
C PRO A 627 -9.27 10.84 -18.24
N GLN A 628 -8.35 10.13 -17.58
CA GLN A 628 -7.43 9.20 -18.22
C GLN A 628 -8.06 7.80 -18.22
N TRP A 629 -8.55 7.37 -19.38
CA TRP A 629 -9.25 6.11 -19.57
C TRP A 629 -8.28 4.96 -19.76
N GLN A 630 -8.57 3.79 -19.17
CA GLN A 630 -7.79 2.57 -19.38
C GLN A 630 -8.40 1.75 -20.53
N VAL A 631 -7.55 1.33 -21.49
CA VAL A 631 -7.95 0.51 -22.63
C VAL A 631 -7.54 -0.94 -22.41
N TYR A 632 -8.51 -1.85 -22.43
CA TYR A 632 -8.29 -3.29 -22.37
C TYR A 632 -8.57 -3.91 -23.74
N LYS A 633 -7.60 -4.70 -24.25
CA LYS A 633 -7.65 -5.36 -25.56
C LYS A 633 -6.99 -6.73 -25.46
N ASN A 634 -7.74 -7.78 -25.81
CA ASN A 634 -7.28 -9.16 -25.77
C ASN A 634 -7.71 -9.90 -27.06
N CYS A 635 -6.77 -10.54 -27.73
CA CYS A 635 -6.97 -11.47 -28.83
C CYS A 635 -6.84 -12.91 -28.35
N ILE A 636 -7.60 -13.81 -28.95
CA ILE A 636 -7.54 -15.25 -28.75
C ILE A 636 -7.72 -15.92 -30.10
N ASN A 637 -6.79 -16.78 -30.50
CA ASN A 637 -6.97 -17.59 -31.70
C ASN A 637 -8.03 -18.64 -31.44
N ILE A 638 -9.01 -18.72 -32.34
CA ILE A 638 -10.16 -19.61 -32.24
C ILE A 638 -10.24 -20.53 -33.46
N SER A 639 -10.90 -21.67 -33.28
CA SER A 639 -11.44 -22.46 -34.37
C SER A 639 -12.93 -22.11 -34.48
N GLY A 640 -13.34 -21.49 -35.59
CA GLY A 640 -14.72 -21.03 -35.84
C GLY A 640 -15.76 -22.14 -36.05
N SER A 641 -15.64 -23.26 -35.33
CA SER A 641 -16.61 -24.35 -35.23
C SER A 641 -17.26 -24.30 -33.84
N ALA A 642 -18.58 -24.07 -33.79
CA ALA A 642 -19.30 -23.98 -32.53
C ALA A 642 -19.35 -25.36 -31.81
N PRO A 643 -19.35 -25.40 -30.46
CA PRO A 643 -19.47 -26.63 -29.70
C PRO A 643 -20.76 -27.39 -30.02
N SER A 644 -20.64 -28.68 -30.34
CA SER A 644 -21.76 -29.60 -30.54
C SER A 644 -22.69 -29.63 -29.31
N PRO A 645 -24.02 -29.75 -29.49
CA PRO A 645 -24.97 -29.64 -28.40
C PRO A 645 -25.01 -30.89 -27.52
N THR A 646 -24.24 -30.91 -26.43
CA THR A 646 -24.47 -31.80 -25.29
C THR A 646 -25.59 -31.27 -24.40
N SER A 647 -26.37 -32.18 -23.80
CA SER A 647 -27.65 -31.86 -23.15
C SER A 647 -27.49 -31.05 -21.85
N PRO A 648 -28.33 -30.04 -21.60
CA PRO A 648 -28.36 -29.30 -20.33
C PRO A 648 -29.17 -30.04 -19.26
N SER A 649 -28.79 -29.85 -17.99
CA SER A 649 -29.58 -30.24 -16.82
C SER A 649 -29.18 -29.41 -15.60
N PRO A 650 -30.12 -28.93 -14.77
CA PRO A 650 -31.32 -28.22 -15.20
C PRO A 650 -31.41 -26.83 -14.55
N ASN A 651 -31.78 -25.80 -15.31
CA ASN A 651 -32.00 -24.45 -14.79
C ASN A 651 -33.52 -24.15 -14.74
N PRO A 652 -34.08 -23.61 -13.63
CA PRO A 652 -35.45 -23.08 -13.62
C PRO A 652 -35.57 -21.92 -14.61
N GLY A 653 -36.60 -21.97 -15.45
CA GLY A 653 -36.68 -21.18 -16.68
C GLY A 653 -37.63 -19.96 -16.66
N PRO A 654 -38.22 -19.56 -17.81
CA PRO A 654 -38.02 -18.17 -18.28
C PRO A 654 -39.23 -17.44 -18.91
N THR A 655 -39.18 -16.11 -18.97
CA THR A 655 -40.00 -15.22 -19.85
C THR A 655 -39.41 -13.80 -19.83
N THR A 656 -39.42 -12.94 -20.87
CA THR A 656 -39.58 -13.07 -22.35
C THR A 656 -39.01 -11.80 -23.03
N SER A 657 -38.76 -11.81 -24.34
CA SER A 657 -38.14 -10.68 -25.09
C SER A 657 -39.16 -9.70 -25.73
N PRO A 658 -38.81 -8.42 -26.06
CA PRO A 658 -39.77 -7.36 -26.44
C PRO A 658 -39.68 -6.82 -27.89
N SER A 659 -40.75 -6.15 -28.39
CA SER A 659 -40.84 -5.10 -29.46
C SER A 659 -42.29 -4.94 -29.97
N PRO A 660 -42.70 -3.89 -30.76
CA PRO A 660 -42.08 -2.59 -31.08
C PRO A 660 -42.98 -1.30 -30.98
N TYR A 661 -42.34 -0.12 -30.89
CA TYR A 661 -42.69 1.25 -31.40
C TYR A 661 -44.15 1.81 -31.52
N THR A 662 -44.41 2.94 -30.80
CA THR A 662 -45.03 4.28 -31.15
C THR A 662 -46.18 4.47 -32.18
N PRO A 663 -47.00 5.57 -32.18
CA PRO A 663 -46.83 6.90 -31.53
C PRO A 663 -48.07 7.50 -30.77
N ALA A 664 -47.96 8.78 -30.35
CA ALA A 664 -48.97 9.63 -29.67
C ALA A 664 -49.93 10.37 -30.67
N PRO A 665 -50.95 11.21 -30.30
CA PRO A 665 -51.20 12.03 -29.08
C PRO A 665 -52.68 11.92 -28.55
N SER A 666 -53.43 12.87 -27.91
CA SER A 666 -53.30 14.32 -27.57
C SER A 666 -54.28 14.84 -26.46
N THR A 667 -53.92 15.99 -25.85
CA THR A 667 -54.77 17.09 -25.32
C THR A 667 -55.81 16.93 -24.16
N SER A 668 -55.44 17.53 -23.01
CA SER A 668 -56.17 18.60 -22.25
C SER A 668 -57.27 18.31 -21.18
N SER A 669 -57.03 18.92 -19.99
CA SER A 669 -57.98 19.73 -19.17
C SER A 669 -58.56 19.21 -17.82
N SER A 670 -57.93 19.69 -16.73
CA SER A 670 -58.55 20.37 -15.55
C SER A 670 -59.06 19.64 -14.27
N ARG A 671 -58.58 20.18 -13.12
CA ARG A 671 -59.22 20.34 -11.78
C ARG A 671 -59.14 19.15 -10.75
N PRO A 672 -59.47 19.33 -9.43
CA PRO A 672 -58.42 19.38 -8.39
C PRO A 672 -58.63 18.50 -7.12
N SER A 673 -57.74 18.66 -6.13
CA SER A 673 -57.63 17.93 -4.85
C SER A 673 -58.76 18.09 -3.83
N PRO A 674 -58.85 17.15 -2.85
CA PRO A 674 -59.22 17.47 -1.47
C PRO A 674 -58.25 16.91 -0.39
N VAL A 675 -58.62 17.09 0.89
CA VAL A 675 -57.82 16.93 2.13
C VAL A 675 -58.40 15.82 3.03
N PRO A 676 -57.64 15.19 3.96
CA PRO A 676 -58.18 14.45 5.11
C PRO A 676 -57.92 15.12 6.49
N SER A 677 -58.78 14.86 7.49
CA SER A 677 -58.70 15.49 8.83
C SER A 677 -59.23 14.61 9.99
N SER A 678 -58.58 14.73 11.16
CA SER A 678 -59.07 14.59 12.57
C SER A 678 -59.95 13.44 13.07
N GLY A 679 -59.67 12.95 14.30
CA GLY A 679 -60.57 12.13 15.13
C GLY A 679 -60.06 11.94 16.57
N SER A 680 -60.95 11.92 17.58
CA SER A 680 -60.69 11.75 19.04
C SER A 680 -61.87 10.98 19.68
N PRO A 681 -61.86 10.47 20.96
CA PRO A 681 -62.10 11.32 22.15
C PRO A 681 -61.66 10.84 23.59
N THR A 682 -61.47 11.84 24.48
CA THR A 682 -61.67 11.96 25.97
C THR A 682 -62.02 10.80 26.95
N VAL A 683 -61.52 10.88 28.22
CA VAL A 683 -62.31 11.13 29.50
C VAL A 683 -61.41 11.17 30.78
N TYR A 684 -61.89 11.80 31.88
CA TYR A 684 -61.27 12.09 33.21
C TYR A 684 -61.71 11.06 34.33
N PRO A 685 -61.23 11.03 35.62
CA PRO A 685 -60.91 12.14 36.55
C PRO A 685 -59.73 11.97 37.57
N SER A 686 -59.64 12.89 38.55
CA SER A 686 -58.62 13.04 39.63
C SER A 686 -59.13 12.47 41.00
N PRO A 687 -58.31 12.26 42.07
CA PRO A 687 -57.83 13.35 42.96
C PRO A 687 -56.44 13.15 43.65
N ALA A 688 -56.06 14.08 44.54
CA ALA A 688 -54.91 14.08 45.48
C ALA A 688 -55.42 14.48 46.92
N PRO A 689 -54.65 14.94 47.94
CA PRO A 689 -53.19 15.03 48.18
C PRO A 689 -52.75 14.64 49.64
N SER A 690 -51.51 14.99 50.08
CA SER A 690 -51.05 15.39 51.46
C SER A 690 -49.66 14.81 51.85
N SER A 691 -48.85 15.34 52.81
CA SER A 691 -48.51 16.73 53.23
C SER A 691 -47.39 16.71 54.31
N GLY A 692 -46.44 17.67 54.36
CA GLY A 692 -45.51 17.82 55.50
C GLY A 692 -44.43 18.92 55.42
N SER A 693 -44.46 19.90 56.34
CA SER A 693 -43.51 21.04 56.55
C SER A 693 -44.01 21.93 57.71
N PRO A 694 -43.38 23.07 58.11
CA PRO A 694 -42.05 23.64 57.80
C PRO A 694 -41.06 23.37 58.98
N THR A 695 -40.13 24.18 59.54
CA THR A 695 -39.67 25.61 59.59
C THR A 695 -38.11 25.63 59.83
N VAL A 696 -37.33 26.72 60.02
CA VAL A 696 -37.51 28.16 60.34
C VAL A 696 -36.44 29.05 59.61
N TYR A 697 -36.26 30.31 60.04
CA TYR A 697 -35.36 31.39 59.55
C TYR A 697 -34.96 32.31 60.77
N PRO A 698 -34.21 33.45 60.71
CA PRO A 698 -33.95 34.35 59.56
C PRO A 698 -32.53 35.00 59.44
N SER A 699 -32.37 35.87 58.44
CA SER A 699 -31.29 36.85 58.25
C SER A 699 -31.87 38.18 57.67
N PRO A 700 -31.31 39.39 57.92
CA PRO A 700 -32.01 40.65 57.64
C PRO A 700 -31.67 41.37 56.30
N ALA A 701 -32.72 41.56 55.49
CA ALA A 701 -33.14 42.75 54.70
C ALA A 701 -32.16 43.58 53.80
N PRO A 702 -32.56 43.87 52.52
CA PRO A 702 -31.97 44.88 51.63
C PRO A 702 -32.86 46.14 51.46
N SER A 703 -32.57 47.01 50.47
CA SER A 703 -33.39 48.18 50.06
C SER A 703 -33.71 48.22 48.56
N SER A 704 -34.68 49.06 48.16
CA SER A 704 -35.37 49.08 46.84
C SER A 704 -35.40 50.50 46.21
N GLY A 705 -35.72 50.71 44.92
CA GLY A 705 -36.04 49.82 43.78
C GLY A 705 -36.91 50.52 42.70
N SER A 706 -37.24 49.80 41.60
CA SER A 706 -38.25 50.14 40.54
C SER A 706 -38.01 51.41 39.66
N PRO A 707 -38.66 51.57 38.47
CA PRO A 707 -39.83 50.86 37.91
C PRO A 707 -39.64 50.33 36.45
N THR A 708 -40.75 50.04 35.76
CA THR A 708 -40.85 49.56 34.36
C THR A 708 -41.72 50.54 33.53
N MET A 709 -42.03 50.42 32.22
CA MET A 709 -41.97 49.30 31.26
C MET A 709 -41.92 49.83 29.79
N TYR A 710 -42.48 49.08 28.82
CA TYR A 710 -42.69 49.36 27.37
C TYR A 710 -41.47 49.18 26.42
N PRO A 711 -41.70 48.89 25.12
CA PRO A 711 -40.91 47.87 24.41
C PRO A 711 -39.99 48.37 23.27
N SER A 712 -39.24 47.43 22.70
CA SER A 712 -38.15 47.62 21.74
C SER A 712 -38.53 48.31 20.41
N PRO A 713 -37.70 49.26 19.95
CA PRO A 713 -37.36 49.42 18.54
C PRO A 713 -36.38 48.33 18.09
N ALA A 714 -36.37 47.97 16.81
CA ALA A 714 -35.40 47.01 16.26
C ALA A 714 -33.99 47.65 16.13
N PRO A 715 -32.90 46.92 16.45
CA PRO A 715 -31.54 47.46 16.31
C PRO A 715 -31.08 47.47 14.84
N SER A 716 -30.73 48.66 14.35
CA SER A 716 -29.99 48.85 13.10
C SER A 716 -28.60 48.20 13.15
N PRO A 717 -28.01 47.80 12.01
CA PRO A 717 -26.73 47.07 11.98
C PRO A 717 -25.55 47.91 12.51
N VAL A 718 -24.68 47.27 13.29
CA VAL A 718 -23.43 47.85 13.81
C VAL A 718 -22.36 47.90 12.69
N PRO A 719 -21.61 49.02 12.52
CA PRO A 719 -20.56 49.10 11.50
C PRO A 719 -19.40 48.12 11.74
N SER A 720 -19.02 47.37 10.72
CA SER A 720 -17.87 46.45 10.78
C SER A 720 -16.55 47.19 10.57
N THR A 721 -15.85 47.53 11.65
CA THR A 721 -14.54 48.22 11.62
C THR A 721 -13.35 47.26 11.44
N THR A 722 -13.34 46.52 10.33
CA THR A 722 -12.11 45.92 9.79
C THR A 722 -11.77 46.63 8.48
N PRO A 723 -10.58 47.25 8.33
CA PRO A 723 -10.23 47.94 7.09
C PRO A 723 -10.18 46.95 5.91
N SER A 724 -11.08 47.12 4.94
CA SER A 724 -10.97 46.40 3.67
C SER A 724 -9.73 46.90 2.92
N PRO A 725 -8.83 46.02 2.44
CA PRO A 725 -7.56 46.45 1.85
C PRO A 725 -7.79 47.15 0.50
N THR A 726 -7.73 48.48 0.50
CA THR A 726 -7.90 49.36 -0.67
C THR A 726 -6.65 49.43 -1.57
N GLY A 727 -5.88 48.36 -1.64
CA GLY A 727 -4.62 48.29 -2.39
C GLY A 727 -4.37 46.89 -2.98
N PRO A 728 -3.48 46.79 -3.97
CA PRO A 728 -3.22 45.54 -4.68
C PRO A 728 -2.56 44.48 -3.78
N ILE A 729 -2.98 43.23 -3.95
CA ILE A 729 -2.60 42.09 -3.09
C ILE A 729 -1.14 41.71 -3.34
N ALA A 730 -0.35 41.63 -2.26
CA ALA A 730 1.06 41.27 -2.31
C ALA A 730 1.30 39.85 -2.88
N GLY A 731 2.47 39.65 -3.49
CA GLY A 731 2.87 38.36 -4.03
C GLY A 731 2.73 37.21 -3.02
N TRP A 732 2.26 36.06 -3.49
CA TRP A 732 1.99 34.84 -2.74
C TRP A 732 0.88 34.94 -1.67
N LYS A 733 0.13 36.05 -1.60
CA LYS A 733 -1.08 36.17 -0.74
C LYS A 733 -2.35 35.78 -1.49
N GLN A 734 -3.39 35.44 -0.74
CA GLN A 734 -4.72 35.12 -1.27
C GLN A 734 -5.35 36.37 -1.89
N CYS A 735 -5.85 36.25 -3.12
CA CYS A 735 -6.47 37.31 -3.91
C CYS A 735 -7.93 37.02 -4.30
N GLY A 736 -8.46 35.84 -3.95
CA GLY A 736 -9.82 35.44 -4.29
C GLY A 736 -10.18 34.03 -3.78
N GLY A 737 -11.32 33.53 -4.25
CA GLY A 737 -11.94 32.27 -3.83
C GLY A 737 -13.30 32.49 -3.14
N ALA A 738 -14.15 31.47 -3.12
CA ALA A 738 -15.46 31.52 -2.48
C ALA A 738 -15.33 31.82 -0.98
N GLY A 739 -16.02 32.88 -0.51
CA GLY A 739 -15.92 33.41 0.85
C GLY A 739 -14.92 34.55 1.03
N TYR A 740 -14.04 34.80 0.04
CA TYR A 740 -13.12 35.94 0.05
C TYR A 740 -13.84 37.22 -0.44
N PRO A 741 -13.73 38.38 0.24
CA PRO A 741 -14.69 39.48 0.09
C PRO A 741 -14.65 40.24 -1.25
N ALA A 742 -13.54 40.19 -1.99
CA ALA A 742 -13.47 40.65 -3.38
C ALA A 742 -12.26 40.02 -4.10
N SER A 743 -12.38 39.74 -5.41
CA SER A 743 -11.23 39.30 -6.22
C SER A 743 -10.33 40.50 -6.55
N LEU A 744 -9.46 40.87 -5.61
CA LEU A 744 -8.62 42.07 -5.72
C LEU A 744 -7.41 41.84 -6.66
N PRO A 745 -6.99 42.86 -7.44
CA PRO A 745 -5.83 42.76 -8.30
C PRO A 745 -4.55 42.58 -7.48
N CYS A 746 -3.60 41.83 -8.02
CA CYS A 746 -2.29 41.64 -7.40
C CYS A 746 -1.37 42.87 -7.62
N VAL A 747 -0.28 42.95 -6.85
CA VAL A 747 0.80 43.92 -7.08
C VAL A 747 1.37 43.79 -8.50
N SER A 748 1.88 44.88 -9.06
CA SER A 748 2.45 44.88 -10.42
C SER A 748 3.53 43.80 -10.57
N GLY A 749 3.45 43.04 -11.66
CA GLY A 749 4.28 41.85 -11.87
C GLY A 749 3.70 40.55 -11.29
N PHE A 750 2.47 40.55 -10.77
CA PHE A 750 1.75 39.35 -10.31
C PHE A 750 0.30 39.30 -10.87
N GLN A 751 -0.25 38.09 -10.97
CA GLN A 751 -1.61 37.76 -11.42
C GLN A 751 -2.31 36.85 -10.40
N CYS A 752 -3.65 36.95 -10.32
CA CYS A 752 -4.45 36.14 -9.41
C CYS A 752 -4.81 34.80 -10.06
N LEU A 753 -4.18 33.71 -9.63
CA LEU A 753 -4.40 32.36 -10.13
C LEU A 753 -5.35 31.58 -9.21
N SER A 754 -6.41 30.99 -9.78
CA SER A 754 -7.29 30.07 -9.05
C SER A 754 -6.57 28.75 -8.78
N LEU A 755 -6.41 28.38 -7.50
CA LEU A 755 -5.83 27.11 -7.06
C LEU A 755 -6.91 26.15 -6.54
N SER A 756 -7.98 26.68 -5.96
CA SER A 756 -9.18 25.92 -5.59
C SER A 756 -10.41 26.83 -5.60
N LYS A 757 -11.61 26.23 -5.50
CA LYS A 757 -12.89 26.96 -5.41
C LYS A 757 -12.93 27.99 -4.26
N THR A 758 -12.17 27.78 -3.19
CA THR A 758 -12.10 28.67 -2.00
C THR A 758 -10.81 29.48 -1.90
N TYR A 759 -9.81 29.25 -2.77
CA TYR A 759 -8.49 29.87 -2.63
C TYR A 759 -7.83 30.19 -3.99
N TYR A 760 -7.69 31.49 -4.29
CA TYR A 760 -6.91 32.00 -5.42
C TYR A 760 -5.69 32.77 -4.88
N GLN A 761 -4.51 32.67 -5.50
CA GLN A 761 -3.25 33.24 -5.01
C GLN A 761 -2.58 34.17 -6.04
N CYS A 762 -1.95 35.25 -5.57
CA CYS A 762 -1.08 36.09 -6.40
C CYS A 762 0.23 35.36 -6.74
N VAL A 763 0.40 34.97 -8.00
CA VAL A 763 1.63 34.36 -8.54
C VAL A 763 2.30 35.31 -9.55
N PRO A 764 3.62 35.26 -9.78
CA PRO A 764 4.27 36.15 -10.73
C PRO A 764 3.67 36.11 -12.14
N ASN A 765 3.69 37.25 -12.83
CA ASN A 765 3.31 37.36 -14.23
C ASN A 765 4.33 36.63 -15.12
N ALA A 766 3.84 35.96 -16.16
CA ALA A 766 4.68 35.57 -17.28
C ALA A 766 5.02 36.84 -18.09
N ASN A 767 6.29 37.24 -18.09
CA ASN A 767 6.77 38.43 -18.80
C ASN A 767 6.87 38.17 -20.31
N GLY A 768 5.72 38.13 -20.98
CA GLY A 768 5.62 37.96 -22.43
C GLY A 768 5.51 36.51 -22.90
N LYS A 769 5.20 36.34 -24.19
CA LYS A 769 4.93 35.02 -24.79
C LYS A 769 6.18 34.14 -24.80
N GLY A 770 6.16 33.07 -24.01
CA GLY A 770 7.19 32.02 -24.01
C GLY A 770 8.33 32.21 -23.00
N GLN A 771 8.33 33.26 -22.18
CA GLN A 771 9.30 33.44 -21.10
C GLN A 771 8.76 32.97 -19.74
N LEU A 772 9.64 32.41 -18.92
CA LEU A 772 9.37 31.96 -17.57
C LEU A 772 9.70 33.03 -16.52
N GLY A 773 8.82 33.19 -15.54
CA GLY A 773 9.08 34.05 -14.38
C GLY A 773 10.16 33.49 -13.45
N ARG A 774 10.73 34.36 -12.61
CA ARG A 774 11.70 33.99 -11.58
C ARG A 774 11.15 32.86 -10.69
N PHE A 775 12.02 31.90 -10.37
CA PHE A 775 11.73 30.66 -9.65
C PHE A 775 10.86 29.61 -10.37
N ALA A 776 10.40 29.84 -11.60
CA ALA A 776 9.80 28.77 -12.40
C ALA A 776 10.86 27.75 -12.86
N GLN A 777 10.44 26.49 -13.05
CA GLN A 777 11.27 25.45 -13.66
C GLN A 777 11.48 25.75 -15.14
N CYS A 778 12.73 25.68 -15.60
CA CYS A 778 13.20 25.98 -16.95
C CYS A 778 14.06 24.86 -17.56
N GLY A 779 14.14 23.70 -16.91
CA GLY A 779 14.94 22.58 -17.38
C GLY A 779 14.95 21.38 -16.44
N GLY A 780 15.68 20.35 -16.87
CA GLY A 780 15.70 19.02 -16.28
C GLY A 780 15.52 17.95 -17.37
N VAL A 781 16.04 16.74 -17.17
CA VAL A 781 16.07 15.67 -18.21
C VAL A 781 14.67 15.24 -18.72
N TYR A 782 13.59 15.51 -17.99
CA TYR A 782 12.20 15.28 -18.44
C TYR A 782 11.37 16.57 -18.62
N TYR A 783 12.00 17.75 -18.60
CA TYR A 783 11.28 19.02 -18.72
C TYR A 783 11.04 19.40 -20.18
N THR A 784 9.78 19.45 -20.60
CA THR A 784 9.35 19.74 -21.97
C THR A 784 8.81 21.17 -22.19
N GLY A 785 8.87 22.03 -21.17
CA GLY A 785 8.44 23.43 -21.24
C GLY A 785 9.49 24.36 -21.87
N SER A 786 9.23 25.68 -21.82
CA SER A 786 10.19 26.68 -22.30
C SER A 786 11.44 26.73 -21.40
N THR A 787 12.63 26.73 -21.99
CA THR A 787 13.88 26.89 -21.23
C THR A 787 14.28 28.36 -21.00
N THR A 788 13.50 29.30 -21.54
CA THR A 788 13.84 30.74 -21.56
C THR A 788 13.30 31.44 -20.31
N CYS A 789 14.20 31.87 -19.43
CA CYS A 789 13.88 32.74 -18.30
C CYS A 789 13.62 34.19 -18.73
N ALA A 790 12.89 34.93 -17.90
CA ALA A 790 12.64 36.36 -18.07
C ALA A 790 13.93 37.19 -18.03
N GLU A 791 13.87 38.41 -18.58
CA GLU A 791 15.02 39.32 -18.62
C GLU A 791 15.59 39.62 -17.21
N GLY A 792 16.91 39.54 -17.08
CA GLY A 792 17.63 39.61 -15.81
C GLY A 792 17.88 38.26 -15.12
N ASP A 793 17.22 37.18 -15.56
CA ASP A 793 17.37 35.83 -15.01
C ASP A 793 18.09 34.87 -15.96
N GLU A 794 18.58 33.76 -15.39
CA GLU A 794 19.16 32.61 -16.10
C GLU A 794 18.65 31.28 -15.56
N CYS A 795 18.71 30.24 -16.39
CA CYS A 795 18.24 28.90 -16.04
C CYS A 795 19.32 28.12 -15.28
N VAL A 796 19.30 28.20 -13.95
CA VAL A 796 20.31 27.54 -13.10
C VAL A 796 19.90 26.10 -12.82
N VAL A 797 20.72 25.15 -13.31
CA VAL A 797 20.62 23.72 -12.97
C VAL A 797 20.80 23.56 -11.46
N ARG A 798 19.83 22.93 -10.78
CA ARG A 798 19.95 22.56 -9.35
C ARG A 798 20.29 21.09 -9.17
N ASN A 799 19.74 20.24 -10.03
CA ASN A 799 20.05 18.83 -10.16
C ASN A 799 19.69 18.37 -11.60
N PRO A 800 20.04 17.15 -12.04
CA PRO A 800 19.76 16.70 -13.41
C PRO A 800 18.29 16.74 -13.85
N TRP A 801 17.35 16.70 -12.90
CA TRP A 801 15.91 16.67 -13.14
C TRP A 801 15.23 18.04 -13.00
N PHE A 802 15.95 19.06 -12.50
CA PHE A 802 15.39 20.37 -12.19
C PHE A 802 16.40 21.52 -12.38
N SER A 803 16.11 22.39 -13.33
CA SER A 803 16.72 23.72 -13.49
C SER A 803 15.68 24.80 -13.25
N GLN A 804 16.06 25.92 -12.65
CA GLN A 804 15.13 26.98 -12.24
C GLN A 804 15.67 28.37 -12.58
N CYS A 805 14.79 29.27 -13.01
CA CYS A 805 15.12 30.67 -13.25
C CYS A 805 15.54 31.39 -11.96
N LEU A 806 16.80 31.84 -11.91
CA LEU A 806 17.35 32.68 -10.84
C LEU A 806 17.87 34.00 -11.42
N LEU A 807 18.03 34.99 -10.54
CA LEU A 807 18.74 36.23 -10.86
C LEU A 807 20.16 35.90 -11.36
N LYS A 808 20.56 36.48 -12.50
CA LYS A 808 21.95 36.42 -12.95
C LYS A 808 22.88 37.05 -11.91
N ALA A 809 23.98 36.36 -11.61
CA ALA A 809 25.10 36.97 -10.88
C ALA A 809 25.68 38.13 -11.73
N ARG A 810 26.26 39.12 -11.05
CA ARG A 810 27.02 40.22 -11.67
C ARG A 810 28.52 39.95 -11.60
#